data_AF-A0A3D4RVE4-F1
#
_entry.id   AF-A0A3D4RVE4-F1
#
_cell.length_a   1.000
_cell.length_b   1.000
_cell.length_c   1.000
_cell.angle_alpha   90.00
_cell.angle_beta   90.00
_cell.angle_gamma   90.00
#
_symmetry.space_group_name_H-M   'P 1'
#
loop_
_entity.id
_entity.type
_entity.pdbx_description
1 polymer ?
#
loop_
_entity_poly.entity_id
_entity_poly.type
_entity_poly.pdbx_seq_one_letter_code
_entity_poly.pdbx_strand_id
1 'polypeptide(L)'
;MKQNSHLLSQLRAHWRNSELQQRRLGYRASASGLVALGGGLSLALSAMPGTAQAADITINGRETRTQQIGGNQSLEITDTGSIEVANGSGVIPTGANAAIGAIDNAGSIDVGNTGILIDRGATANAGIRNAAGGLIDAGDTGISIVSSELSGNLSNAGTIQGGNEIENRNDGIGLYSASTLNNDLINAQGGSIDTLTNQGDDGVSVQSNSLIKGNLLNAGKIESANDGISFLSGSIEGAIVNQQTGEILANTNGIAVSATNAAVAIGSISNEGSITATNGDGIYGFGLSSAVTLGNIQNNGSIVTSFDGNGIGVYSGNGGIVVNDIGNDGTITASSSGISLAGGSVGVATSITNAGTLSGGINGIQLAVFQINGDINNAETGEITSSFGNGIFAESSTIAGDLVNQGRLKSSGFDGAYLFNSQIQGQILNQGSISAAPDNENSVGIALLSESSVVGAINNQGDISGNAASILVDQSSGVGGIVNSGDLEGALLLSGTDGLGGGIDVTNSGSIDLGSSESYISGNFTQTAASPDTSLAISLLSFGVYDQAPLRIAGDADIDAELRLSFDSSFALNEATRFTLIDVFSSLTGMFTNYASNSLVRSFGSYDLFIDYDTDKIELYSTARVPVPATLMLIGAGLFGWYMAQTIGRRRCAGIANG
;
A
#
# COMPACT_ATOMS: atom_id res chain seq x y z
N MET A 1 4.34 -8.60 31.75
CA MET A 1 5.63 -7.86 31.68
C MET A 1 6.90 -8.71 31.89
N LYS A 2 6.99 -9.65 32.85
CA LYS A 2 8.24 -10.44 33.08
C LYS A 2 8.53 -11.55 32.05
N GLN A 3 7.55 -12.00 31.27
CA GLN A 3 7.78 -13.01 30.21
C GLN A 3 8.38 -12.42 28.92
N ASN A 4 8.06 -11.15 28.58
CA ASN A 4 8.59 -10.51 27.37
C ASN A 4 10.09 -10.19 27.46
N SER A 5 10.63 -9.96 28.66
CA SER A 5 12.07 -9.73 28.83
C SER A 5 12.93 -10.97 28.58
N HIS A 6 12.36 -12.17 28.75
CA HIS A 6 13.08 -13.42 28.49
C HIS A 6 13.12 -13.73 26.99
N LEU A 7 12.02 -13.47 26.27
CA LEU A 7 11.95 -13.65 24.81
C LEU A 7 12.91 -12.67 24.09
N LEU A 8 12.95 -11.41 24.53
CA LEU A 8 13.88 -10.40 24.01
C LEU A 8 15.35 -10.72 24.29
N SER A 9 15.68 -11.37 25.42
CA SER A 9 17.07 -11.80 25.68
C SER A 9 17.49 -12.99 24.81
N GLN A 10 16.56 -13.91 24.53
CA GLN A 10 16.80 -15.05 23.64
C GLN A 10 16.98 -14.61 22.18
N LEU A 11 16.17 -13.67 21.69
CA LEU A 11 16.31 -13.07 20.36
C LEU A 11 17.64 -12.31 20.19
N ARG A 12 18.07 -11.54 21.20
CA ARG A 12 19.39 -10.87 21.17
C ARG A 12 20.57 -11.84 21.19
N ALA A 13 20.43 -12.97 21.89
CA ALA A 13 21.46 -14.01 21.90
C ALA A 13 21.53 -14.76 20.58
N HIS A 14 20.40 -14.99 19.91
CA HIS A 14 20.35 -15.63 18.61
C HIS A 14 20.98 -14.74 17.52
N TRP A 15 20.69 -13.43 17.55
CA TRP A 15 21.24 -12.44 16.61
C TRP A 15 22.76 -12.23 16.77
N ARG A 16 23.28 -12.23 18.02
CA ARG A 16 24.75 -12.18 18.23
C ARG A 16 25.48 -13.43 17.74
N ASN A 17 24.83 -14.60 17.82
CA ASN A 17 25.44 -15.84 17.37
C ASN A 17 25.44 -15.96 15.83
N SER A 18 24.43 -15.42 15.13
CA SER A 18 24.44 -15.34 13.67
C SER A 18 25.51 -14.35 13.16
N GLU A 19 25.70 -13.22 13.84
CA GLU A 19 26.73 -12.23 13.51
C GLU A 19 28.15 -12.79 13.69
N LEU A 20 28.38 -13.61 14.72
CA LEU A 20 29.67 -14.29 14.94
C LEU A 20 29.93 -15.44 13.95
N GLN A 21 28.89 -16.09 13.43
CA GLN A 21 29.03 -17.08 12.35
C GLN A 21 29.37 -16.41 11.01
N GLN A 22 28.74 -15.28 10.69
CA GLN A 22 29.07 -14.52 9.48
C GLN A 22 30.50 -13.93 9.51
N ARG A 23 30.97 -13.48 10.68
CA ARG A 23 32.38 -13.03 10.83
C ARG A 23 33.41 -14.14 10.68
N ARG A 24 33.03 -15.42 10.87
CA ARG A 24 33.94 -16.57 10.66
C ARG A 24 34.01 -17.04 9.20
N LEU A 25 33.01 -16.70 8.37
CA LEU A 25 32.99 -17.03 6.95
C LEU A 25 33.65 -15.94 6.06
N GLY A 26 33.89 -14.74 6.59
CA GLY A 26 34.50 -13.61 5.86
C GLY A 26 36.03 -13.59 5.74
N TYR A 27 36.77 -14.59 6.24
CA TYR A 27 38.24 -14.62 6.20
C TYR A 27 38.77 -15.72 5.26
N ARG A 28 38.54 -15.57 3.95
CA ARG A 28 39.35 -16.19 2.86
C ARG A 28 38.92 -15.66 1.49
N ALA A 29 39.23 -14.39 1.22
CA ALA A 29 39.38 -13.90 -0.15
C ALA A 29 40.61 -12.99 -0.18
N SER A 30 41.76 -13.58 -0.49
CA SER A 30 43.00 -12.85 -0.77
C SER A 30 42.83 -12.12 -2.11
N ALA A 31 42.66 -10.80 -2.03
CA ALA A 31 42.70 -9.90 -3.16
C ALA A 31 44.08 -9.94 -3.84
N SER A 32 44.12 -10.44 -5.08
CA SER A 32 45.17 -10.11 -6.04
C SER A 32 44.70 -8.88 -6.80
N GLY A 33 45.08 -7.70 -6.33
CA GLY A 33 44.75 -6.44 -6.99
C GLY A 33 45.60 -6.23 -8.23
N LEU A 34 44.99 -6.33 -9.41
CA LEU A 34 45.56 -5.78 -10.65
C LEU A 34 44.74 -4.54 -11.02
N VAL A 35 45.34 -3.38 -10.77
CA VAL A 35 44.82 -2.06 -11.14
C VAL A 35 44.94 -1.88 -12.65
N ALA A 36 43.81 -1.85 -13.36
CA ALA A 36 43.75 -1.43 -14.76
C ALA A 36 43.70 0.10 -14.84
N LEU A 37 44.84 0.72 -15.12
CA LEU A 37 44.94 2.11 -15.58
C LEU A 37 44.52 2.19 -17.06
N GLY A 38 43.26 2.52 -17.31
CA GLY A 38 42.73 2.82 -18.64
C GLY A 38 43.15 4.21 -19.11
N GLY A 39 44.39 4.33 -19.60
CA GLY A 39 44.84 5.46 -20.42
C GLY A 39 44.84 5.05 -21.88
N GLY A 40 44.04 5.73 -22.70
CA GLY A 40 43.84 5.42 -24.11
C GLY A 40 45.14 5.40 -24.93
N LEU A 41 45.44 4.23 -25.49
CA LEU A 41 46.27 4.09 -26.69
C LEU A 41 45.37 3.46 -27.78
N SER A 42 44.82 4.29 -28.67
CA SER A 42 44.24 3.80 -29.92
C SER A 42 45.37 3.40 -30.86
N LEU A 43 45.83 2.15 -30.75
CA LEU A 43 46.61 1.53 -31.82
C LEU A 43 45.62 1.21 -32.94
N ALA A 44 45.74 1.93 -34.05
CA ALA A 44 45.03 1.65 -35.29
C ALA A 44 45.42 0.22 -35.75
N LEU A 45 44.56 -0.75 -35.41
CA LEU A 45 44.65 -2.11 -35.88
C LEU A 45 44.33 -2.08 -37.37
N SER A 46 45.35 -2.24 -38.19
CA SER A 46 45.21 -2.46 -39.63
C SER A 46 44.19 -3.58 -39.86
N ALA A 47 43.15 -3.30 -40.64
CA ALA A 47 42.13 -4.27 -41.05
C ALA A 47 42.81 -5.54 -41.57
N MET A 48 42.82 -6.58 -40.74
CA MET A 48 43.18 -7.91 -41.21
C MET A 48 42.15 -8.32 -42.27
N PRO A 49 42.58 -8.95 -43.37
CA PRO A 49 41.67 -9.44 -44.40
C PRO A 49 40.59 -10.30 -43.75
N GLY A 50 39.33 -9.95 -44.01
CA GLY A 50 38.16 -10.58 -43.37
C GLY A 50 38.28 -12.10 -43.42
N THR A 51 38.41 -12.70 -42.24
CA THR A 51 38.31 -14.15 -42.09
C THR A 51 36.98 -14.57 -42.69
N ALA A 52 37.01 -15.41 -43.72
CA ALA A 52 35.81 -15.91 -44.37
C ALA A 52 34.84 -16.44 -43.29
N GLN A 53 33.60 -15.96 -43.31
CA GLN A 53 32.53 -16.43 -42.44
C GLN A 53 32.46 -17.96 -42.58
N ALA A 54 32.56 -18.68 -41.46
CA ALA A 54 32.38 -20.13 -41.49
C ALA A 54 30.91 -20.43 -41.82
N ALA A 55 30.66 -21.54 -42.54
CA ALA A 55 29.31 -21.86 -43.01
C ALA A 55 28.35 -22.07 -41.84
N ASP A 56 27.11 -21.57 -41.98
CA ASP A 56 26.05 -21.78 -41.01
C ASP A 56 25.73 -23.28 -40.84
N ILE A 57 25.25 -23.65 -39.66
CA ILE A 57 24.92 -25.03 -39.28
C ILE A 57 23.40 -25.18 -39.26
N THR A 58 22.89 -26.19 -39.96
CA THR A 58 21.46 -26.56 -39.92
C THR A 58 21.31 -27.98 -39.40
N ILE A 59 20.50 -28.16 -38.36
CA ILE A 59 20.15 -29.46 -37.77
C ILE A 59 18.71 -29.80 -38.14
N ASN A 60 18.55 -30.84 -38.96
CA ASN A 60 17.26 -31.35 -39.44
C ASN A 60 16.97 -32.80 -39.03
N GLY A 61 17.83 -33.37 -38.20
CA GLY A 61 17.67 -34.67 -37.58
C GLY A 61 18.26 -34.67 -36.17
N ARG A 62 18.47 -35.86 -35.62
CA ARG A 62 18.98 -36.04 -34.26
C ARG A 62 20.51 -35.94 -34.21
N GLU A 63 21.01 -35.04 -33.39
CA GLU A 63 22.41 -34.90 -33.00
C GLU A 63 22.61 -35.34 -31.55
N THR A 64 23.63 -36.15 -31.28
CA THR A 64 23.87 -36.69 -29.91
C THR A 64 25.12 -36.10 -29.25
N ARG A 65 25.55 -34.93 -29.72
CA ARG A 65 26.79 -34.27 -29.31
C ARG A 65 26.55 -32.79 -29.13
N THR A 66 27.31 -32.17 -28.23
CA THR A 66 27.36 -30.72 -28.08
C THR A 66 27.77 -30.06 -29.39
N GLN A 67 27.01 -29.05 -29.80
CA GLN A 67 27.28 -28.27 -30.98
C GLN A 67 28.19 -27.10 -30.62
N GLN A 68 29.33 -27.02 -31.31
CA GLN A 68 30.30 -25.94 -31.11
C GLN A 68 30.19 -24.95 -32.27
N ILE A 69 29.94 -23.67 -31.95
CA ILE A 69 29.74 -22.61 -32.95
C ILE A 69 30.75 -21.47 -32.79
N GLY A 70 31.23 -20.89 -33.89
CA GLY A 70 32.24 -19.82 -33.87
C GLY A 70 32.39 -19.15 -35.22
N GLY A 71 33.27 -18.14 -35.32
CA GLY A 71 33.56 -17.49 -36.60
C GLY A 71 32.34 -16.85 -37.29
N ASN A 72 31.41 -16.31 -36.50
CA ASN A 72 30.12 -15.76 -36.93
C ASN A 72 29.15 -16.77 -37.56
N GLN A 73 29.31 -18.07 -37.29
CA GLN A 73 28.36 -19.09 -37.71
C GLN A 73 27.03 -18.93 -36.99
N SER A 74 25.94 -19.03 -37.75
CA SER A 74 24.60 -19.21 -37.19
C SER A 74 24.27 -20.70 -37.05
N LEU A 75 23.39 -21.03 -36.11
CA LEU A 75 22.84 -22.36 -35.89
C LEU A 75 21.33 -22.31 -36.05
N GLU A 76 20.79 -23.13 -36.93
CA GLU A 76 19.36 -23.36 -37.10
C GLU A 76 19.03 -24.81 -36.73
N ILE A 77 18.12 -25.01 -35.78
CA ILE A 77 17.52 -26.31 -35.45
C ILE A 77 16.09 -26.29 -35.95
N THR A 78 15.81 -27.04 -37.01
CA THR A 78 14.47 -27.10 -37.62
C THR A 78 13.45 -27.80 -36.71
N ASP A 79 12.16 -27.73 -37.05
CA ASP A 79 11.07 -28.39 -36.31
C ASP A 79 11.21 -29.93 -36.19
N THR A 80 12.00 -30.55 -37.07
CA THR A 80 12.35 -31.98 -37.01
C THR A 80 13.75 -32.25 -36.46
N GLY A 81 14.52 -31.22 -36.16
CA GLY A 81 15.88 -31.31 -35.61
C GLY A 81 15.87 -31.53 -34.10
N SER A 82 16.87 -32.27 -33.59
CA SER A 82 17.10 -32.37 -32.15
C SER A 82 18.58 -32.39 -31.78
N ILE A 83 18.91 -31.86 -30.61
CA ILE A 83 20.20 -32.05 -29.93
C ILE A 83 19.91 -32.79 -28.63
N GLU A 84 20.51 -33.96 -28.44
CA GLU A 84 20.31 -34.83 -27.28
C GLU A 84 21.65 -35.17 -26.62
N VAL A 85 21.99 -34.48 -25.54
CA VAL A 85 23.30 -34.60 -24.87
C VAL A 85 23.11 -34.97 -23.40
N ALA A 86 23.21 -36.26 -23.08
CA ALA A 86 22.94 -36.74 -21.73
C ALA A 86 23.85 -36.14 -20.63
N ASN A 87 25.10 -35.77 -20.96
CA ASN A 87 26.05 -35.19 -19.99
C ASN A 87 26.81 -34.05 -20.67
N GLY A 88 26.28 -32.84 -20.57
CA GLY A 88 26.91 -31.64 -21.13
C GLY A 88 25.90 -30.63 -21.64
N SER A 89 26.42 -29.53 -22.17
CA SER A 89 25.60 -28.49 -22.78
C SER A 89 25.21 -28.82 -24.22
N GLY A 90 24.09 -28.27 -24.70
CA GLY A 90 23.63 -28.46 -26.08
C GLY A 90 24.44 -27.66 -27.08
N VAL A 91 24.50 -26.35 -26.87
CA VAL A 91 25.21 -25.41 -27.76
C VAL A 91 26.25 -24.61 -26.96
N ILE A 92 27.50 -24.56 -27.43
CA ILE A 92 28.60 -23.78 -26.82
C ILE A 92 29.46 -23.05 -27.88
N PRO A 93 30.14 -21.96 -27.52
CA PRO A 93 31.16 -21.34 -28.36
C PRO A 93 32.40 -22.23 -28.55
N THR A 94 33.00 -22.19 -29.75
CA THR A 94 34.23 -22.96 -30.08
C THR A 94 35.44 -22.57 -29.22
N GLY A 95 35.46 -21.39 -28.62
CA GLY A 95 36.60 -20.88 -27.87
C GLY A 95 36.29 -19.62 -27.07
N ALA A 96 37.26 -19.17 -26.26
CA ALA A 96 37.17 -17.89 -25.57
C ALA A 96 37.13 -16.73 -26.59
N ASN A 97 36.32 -15.72 -26.32
CA ASN A 97 36.08 -14.57 -27.20
C ASN A 97 35.60 -14.95 -28.61
N ALA A 98 34.95 -16.11 -28.77
CA ALA A 98 34.40 -16.51 -30.04
C ALA A 98 33.21 -15.60 -30.41
N ALA A 99 33.19 -15.15 -31.66
CA ALA A 99 32.02 -14.49 -32.23
C ALA A 99 31.11 -15.54 -32.87
N ILE A 100 29.82 -15.52 -32.55
CA ILE A 100 28.81 -16.44 -33.08
C ILE A 100 27.66 -15.62 -33.72
N GLY A 101 26.99 -16.23 -34.70
CA GLY A 101 25.84 -15.69 -35.39
C GLY A 101 24.54 -15.83 -34.59
N ALA A 102 23.44 -16.12 -35.27
CA ALA A 102 22.15 -16.39 -34.63
C ALA A 102 22.06 -17.83 -34.12
N ILE A 103 21.27 -18.06 -33.07
CA ILE A 103 20.83 -19.41 -32.68
C ILE A 103 19.31 -19.43 -32.77
N ASP A 104 18.77 -20.17 -33.74
CA ASP A 104 17.33 -20.33 -33.98
C ASP A 104 16.92 -21.78 -33.69
N ASN A 105 16.12 -22.01 -32.65
CA ASN A 105 15.58 -23.31 -32.30
C ASN A 105 14.08 -23.38 -32.59
N ALA A 106 13.67 -24.23 -33.53
CA ALA A 106 12.28 -24.65 -33.74
C ALA A 106 12.05 -26.13 -33.39
N GLY A 107 13.11 -26.89 -33.13
CA GLY A 107 13.10 -28.30 -32.76
C GLY A 107 13.28 -28.51 -31.25
N SER A 108 14.10 -29.49 -30.87
CA SER A 108 14.35 -29.81 -29.45
C SER A 108 15.84 -29.74 -29.09
N ILE A 109 16.16 -29.15 -27.95
CA ILE A 109 17.45 -29.26 -27.27
C ILE A 109 17.16 -29.94 -25.92
N ASP A 110 17.52 -31.21 -25.76
CA ASP A 110 17.33 -32.02 -24.54
C ASP A 110 18.71 -32.43 -24.00
N VAL A 111 19.14 -31.82 -22.90
CA VAL A 111 20.52 -31.93 -22.44
C VAL A 111 20.66 -32.01 -20.92
N GLY A 112 21.70 -32.70 -20.45
CA GLY A 112 21.93 -32.92 -19.03
C GLY A 112 22.48 -31.72 -18.26
N ASN A 113 23.01 -30.68 -18.92
CA ASN A 113 23.50 -29.46 -18.25
C ASN A 113 22.81 -28.21 -18.81
N THR A 114 23.48 -27.40 -19.63
CA THR A 114 22.94 -26.13 -20.14
C THR A 114 22.39 -26.29 -21.56
N GLY A 115 21.17 -25.84 -21.84
CA GLY A 115 20.62 -25.87 -23.21
C GLY A 115 21.50 -25.10 -24.19
N ILE A 116 21.63 -23.80 -23.97
CA ILE A 116 22.51 -22.89 -24.72
C ILE A 116 23.41 -22.14 -23.75
N LEU A 117 24.73 -22.29 -23.87
CA LEU A 117 25.72 -21.61 -23.03
C LEU A 117 26.55 -20.64 -23.87
N ILE A 118 26.54 -19.35 -23.55
CA ILE A 118 27.44 -18.33 -24.12
C ILE A 118 28.46 -17.94 -23.05
N ASP A 119 29.73 -18.33 -23.21
CA ASP A 119 30.74 -18.23 -22.15
C ASP A 119 32.08 -17.66 -22.60
N ARG A 120 32.98 -17.47 -21.62
CA ARG A 120 34.41 -17.14 -21.83
C ARG A 120 34.64 -15.91 -22.72
N GLY A 121 33.85 -14.87 -22.55
CA GLY A 121 33.97 -13.62 -23.33
C GLY A 121 33.41 -13.71 -24.74
N ALA A 122 32.68 -14.78 -25.08
CA ALA A 122 32.05 -14.91 -26.39
C ALA A 122 31.04 -13.78 -26.66
N THR A 123 30.83 -13.49 -27.94
CA THR A 123 29.84 -12.50 -28.39
C THR A 123 28.89 -13.15 -29.38
N ALA A 124 27.60 -13.10 -29.07
CA ALA A 124 26.54 -13.53 -29.98
C ALA A 124 25.96 -12.30 -30.70
N ASN A 125 26.32 -12.13 -31.97
CA ASN A 125 26.11 -10.88 -32.70
C ASN A 125 24.66 -10.64 -33.14
N ALA A 126 23.84 -11.68 -33.27
CA ALA A 126 22.50 -11.57 -33.86
C ALA A 126 21.35 -11.77 -32.87
N GLY A 127 21.41 -12.80 -32.01
CA GLY A 127 20.32 -13.13 -31.07
C GLY A 127 20.20 -14.62 -30.79
N ILE A 128 19.34 -14.97 -29.83
CA ILE A 128 18.87 -16.33 -29.58
C ILE A 128 17.35 -16.34 -29.69
N ARG A 129 16.80 -17.26 -30.47
CA ARG A 129 15.36 -17.41 -30.67
C ARG A 129 14.95 -18.87 -30.43
N ASN A 130 14.08 -19.08 -29.46
CA ASN A 130 13.31 -20.32 -29.33
C ASN A 130 11.92 -20.10 -29.93
N ALA A 131 11.69 -20.60 -31.14
CA ALA A 131 10.47 -20.40 -31.90
C ALA A 131 9.27 -21.14 -31.29
N ALA A 132 8.07 -20.81 -31.75
CA ALA A 132 6.86 -21.54 -31.35
C ALA A 132 7.00 -23.04 -31.68
N GLY A 133 6.73 -23.89 -30.68
CA GLY A 133 6.95 -25.34 -30.78
C GLY A 133 8.36 -25.81 -30.45
N GLY A 134 9.34 -24.89 -30.38
CA GLY A 134 10.69 -25.19 -29.95
C GLY A 134 10.75 -25.54 -28.46
N LEU A 135 11.55 -26.55 -28.13
CA LEU A 135 11.83 -26.98 -26.77
C LEU A 135 13.33 -26.81 -26.47
N ILE A 136 13.63 -26.21 -25.32
CA ILE A 136 14.93 -26.27 -24.67
C ILE A 136 14.68 -26.87 -23.29
N ASP A 137 15.04 -28.13 -23.09
CA ASP A 137 14.96 -28.86 -21.84
C ASP A 137 16.38 -29.13 -21.34
N ALA A 138 16.76 -28.48 -20.25
CA ALA A 138 18.12 -28.48 -19.74
C ALA A 138 18.14 -28.96 -18.28
N GLY A 139 19.11 -29.82 -17.96
CA GLY A 139 19.28 -30.35 -16.60
C GLY A 139 19.66 -29.30 -15.55
N ASP A 140 20.30 -28.19 -15.95
CA ASP A 140 20.65 -27.07 -15.07
C ASP A 140 19.96 -25.79 -15.57
N THR A 141 20.61 -25.01 -16.44
CA THR A 141 20.09 -23.74 -16.95
C THR A 141 19.60 -23.88 -18.39
N GLY A 142 18.42 -23.36 -18.73
CA GLY A 142 17.91 -23.37 -20.11
C GLY A 142 18.83 -22.61 -21.07
N ILE A 143 19.00 -21.31 -20.83
CA ILE A 143 19.94 -20.44 -21.56
C ILE A 143 20.83 -19.69 -20.56
N SER A 144 22.15 -19.83 -20.68
CA SER A 144 23.11 -19.19 -19.78
C SER A 144 24.08 -18.30 -20.53
N ILE A 145 24.24 -17.06 -20.08
CA ILE A 145 25.25 -16.10 -20.58
C ILE A 145 26.21 -15.79 -19.43
N VAL A 146 27.48 -16.14 -19.58
CA VAL A 146 28.49 -16.06 -18.52
C VAL A 146 29.71 -15.26 -18.97
N SER A 147 29.97 -14.12 -18.33
CA SER A 147 31.05 -13.19 -18.69
C SER A 147 31.13 -12.94 -20.19
N SER A 148 29.98 -12.72 -20.83
CA SER A 148 29.83 -12.70 -22.29
C SER A 148 28.79 -11.66 -22.73
N GLU A 149 28.69 -11.43 -24.04
CA GLU A 149 27.78 -10.45 -24.62
C GLU A 149 26.81 -11.10 -25.62
N LEU A 150 25.53 -10.75 -25.51
CA LEU A 150 24.51 -10.99 -26.54
C LEU A 150 24.10 -9.63 -27.12
N SER A 151 24.46 -9.37 -28.37
CA SER A 151 24.15 -8.09 -29.03
C SER A 151 22.72 -8.01 -29.56
N GLY A 152 22.11 -9.17 -29.80
CA GLY A 152 20.73 -9.33 -30.25
C GLY A 152 19.70 -9.50 -29.15
N ASN A 153 18.45 -9.75 -29.56
CA ASN A 153 17.40 -10.15 -28.63
C ASN A 153 17.60 -11.60 -28.16
N LEU A 154 17.13 -11.88 -26.95
CA LEU A 154 16.79 -13.24 -26.51
C LEU A 154 15.26 -13.36 -26.58
N SER A 155 14.74 -14.20 -27.48
CA SER A 155 13.29 -14.32 -27.71
C SER A 155 12.80 -15.75 -27.55
N ASN A 156 11.83 -15.95 -26.66
CA ASN A 156 11.15 -17.22 -26.45
C ASN A 156 9.68 -17.14 -26.88
N ALA A 157 9.28 -18.03 -27.78
CA ALA A 157 7.88 -18.30 -28.14
C ALA A 157 7.53 -19.79 -27.99
N GLY A 158 8.50 -20.63 -27.62
CA GLY A 158 8.35 -22.04 -27.30
C GLY A 158 8.50 -22.29 -25.80
N THR A 159 9.03 -23.45 -25.43
CA THR A 159 9.28 -23.82 -24.03
C THR A 159 10.78 -23.80 -23.72
N ILE A 160 11.15 -23.14 -22.63
CA ILE A 160 12.48 -23.23 -22.01
C ILE A 160 12.29 -23.80 -20.60
N GLN A 161 12.96 -24.89 -20.31
CA GLN A 161 12.96 -25.58 -19.03
C GLN A 161 14.39 -25.70 -18.50
N GLY A 162 14.54 -25.40 -17.21
CA GLY A 162 15.79 -25.59 -16.45
C GLY A 162 15.54 -26.41 -15.18
N GLY A 163 16.53 -27.21 -14.78
CA GLY A 163 16.73 -27.58 -13.38
C GLY A 163 16.33 -28.97 -12.91
N ASN A 164 16.84 -30.06 -13.49
CA ASN A 164 16.73 -31.41 -12.92
C ASN A 164 17.80 -31.76 -11.85
N GLU A 165 18.77 -30.87 -11.57
CA GLU A 165 19.81 -31.11 -10.55
C GLU A 165 19.61 -30.27 -9.29
N ILE A 166 20.06 -30.70 -8.10
CA ILE A 166 19.78 -30.01 -6.81
C ILE A 166 20.80 -28.86 -6.57
N GLU A 167 21.47 -28.36 -7.60
CA GLU A 167 22.51 -27.33 -7.46
C GLU A 167 21.96 -25.91 -7.58
N ASN A 168 22.64 -24.94 -6.94
CA ASN A 168 22.23 -23.54 -6.97
C ASN A 168 22.51 -22.96 -8.38
N ARG A 169 21.54 -22.27 -9.01
CA ARG A 169 21.56 -21.60 -10.34
C ARG A 169 20.84 -22.29 -11.50
N ASN A 170 19.88 -23.16 -11.21
CA ASN A 170 19.04 -23.79 -12.22
C ASN A 170 17.97 -22.83 -12.78
N ASP A 171 18.40 -21.83 -13.52
CA ASP A 171 17.49 -20.80 -14.02
C ASP A 171 16.94 -21.16 -15.41
N GLY A 172 15.75 -20.66 -15.75
CA GLY A 172 15.26 -20.77 -17.12
C GLY A 172 16.18 -20.00 -18.08
N ILE A 173 16.43 -18.75 -17.75
CA ILE A 173 17.40 -17.88 -18.43
C ILE A 173 18.29 -17.19 -17.39
N GLY A 174 19.60 -17.34 -17.51
CA GLY A 174 20.58 -16.78 -16.60
C GLY A 174 21.62 -15.86 -17.26
N LEU A 175 21.83 -14.68 -16.69
CA LEU A 175 22.93 -13.77 -17.02
C LEU A 175 23.86 -13.64 -15.81
N TYR A 176 25.09 -14.09 -15.94
CA TYR A 176 26.04 -14.18 -14.83
C TYR A 176 27.39 -13.53 -15.13
N SER A 177 28.09 -13.17 -14.05
CA SER A 177 29.50 -12.78 -14.05
C SER A 177 29.82 -11.64 -15.01
N ALA A 178 29.12 -10.50 -14.86
CA ALA A 178 29.23 -9.31 -15.70
C ALA A 178 28.89 -9.55 -17.18
N SER A 179 27.84 -10.33 -17.45
CA SER A 179 27.33 -10.52 -18.80
C SER A 179 26.48 -9.34 -19.25
N THR A 180 26.40 -9.09 -20.55
CA THR A 180 25.55 -8.03 -21.12
C THR A 180 24.61 -8.57 -22.18
N LEU A 181 23.32 -8.28 -22.05
CA LEU A 181 22.34 -8.36 -23.11
C LEU A 181 22.08 -6.93 -23.61
N ASN A 182 22.51 -6.60 -24.84
CA ASN A 182 22.40 -5.23 -25.35
C ASN A 182 20.98 -4.84 -25.82
N ASN A 183 20.05 -5.78 -25.82
CA ASN A 183 18.74 -5.66 -26.43
C ASN A 183 17.67 -6.26 -25.50
N ASP A 184 16.50 -6.62 -26.04
CA ASP A 184 15.39 -7.11 -25.22
C ASP A 184 15.50 -8.61 -24.88
N LEU A 185 15.04 -8.97 -23.68
CA LEU A 185 14.63 -10.32 -23.33
C LEU A 185 13.11 -10.41 -23.48
N ILE A 186 12.62 -11.29 -24.36
CA ILE A 186 11.22 -11.36 -24.75
C ILE A 186 10.70 -12.78 -24.50
N ASN A 187 9.75 -12.95 -23.58
CA ASN A 187 8.92 -14.14 -23.50
C ASN A 187 7.57 -13.83 -24.18
N ALA A 188 7.46 -14.18 -25.45
CA ALA A 188 6.32 -13.84 -26.29
C ALA A 188 5.05 -14.60 -25.88
N GLN A 189 3.91 -14.19 -26.41
CA GLN A 189 2.65 -14.90 -26.20
C GLN A 189 2.78 -16.37 -26.64
N GLY A 190 2.37 -17.29 -25.75
CA GLY A 190 2.53 -18.73 -25.94
C GLY A 190 3.91 -19.29 -25.56
N GLY A 191 4.89 -18.41 -25.31
CA GLY A 191 6.17 -18.78 -24.72
C GLY A 191 6.01 -19.21 -23.26
N SER A 192 6.77 -20.21 -22.86
CA SER A 192 6.86 -20.71 -21.48
C SER A 192 8.31 -20.75 -21.04
N ILE A 193 8.60 -20.16 -19.88
CA ILE A 193 9.85 -20.36 -19.14
C ILE A 193 9.45 -21.05 -17.84
N ASP A 194 9.88 -22.30 -17.64
CA ASP A 194 9.42 -23.16 -16.55
C ASP A 194 10.61 -23.78 -15.82
N THR A 195 10.84 -23.35 -14.58
CA THR A 195 11.76 -24.01 -13.66
C THR A 195 11.04 -24.76 -12.54
N LEU A 196 9.73 -24.56 -12.38
CA LEU A 196 8.96 -25.23 -11.33
C LEU A 196 8.87 -26.74 -11.56
N THR A 197 8.64 -27.18 -12.80
CA THR A 197 8.45 -28.60 -13.13
C THR A 197 9.65 -29.46 -12.70
N ASN A 198 10.86 -28.90 -12.75
CA ASN A 198 12.09 -29.63 -12.43
C ASN A 198 12.66 -29.29 -11.03
N GLN A 199 12.08 -28.32 -10.30
CA GLN A 199 12.65 -27.75 -9.06
C GLN A 199 13.92 -26.91 -9.29
N GLY A 200 13.95 -26.17 -10.40
CA GLY A 200 14.94 -25.13 -10.62
C GLY A 200 14.75 -23.92 -9.70
N ASP A 201 15.53 -22.86 -9.92
CA ASP A 201 15.59 -21.68 -9.05
C ASP A 201 14.68 -20.57 -9.63
N ASP A 202 15.23 -19.64 -10.42
CA ASP A 202 14.50 -18.51 -10.96
C ASP A 202 14.02 -18.76 -12.40
N GLY A 203 12.92 -18.10 -12.81
CA GLY A 203 12.52 -18.10 -14.22
C GLY A 203 13.55 -17.36 -15.07
N VAL A 204 13.86 -16.12 -14.68
CA VAL A 204 14.93 -15.29 -15.26
C VAL A 204 15.81 -14.75 -14.15
N SER A 205 17.12 -14.96 -14.22
CA SER A 205 18.08 -14.46 -13.21
C SER A 205 19.16 -13.59 -13.84
N VAL A 206 19.37 -12.39 -13.30
CA VAL A 206 20.42 -11.44 -13.70
C VAL A 206 21.28 -11.13 -12.50
N GLN A 207 22.51 -11.62 -12.50
CA GLN A 207 23.36 -11.60 -11.32
C GLN A 207 24.77 -11.07 -11.58
N SER A 208 25.47 -10.74 -10.49
CA SER A 208 26.92 -10.52 -10.49
C SER A 208 27.37 -9.42 -11.48
N ASN A 209 26.77 -8.24 -11.38
CA ASN A 209 26.99 -7.07 -12.24
C ASN A 209 26.61 -7.28 -13.71
N SER A 210 25.77 -8.27 -14.01
CA SER A 210 25.24 -8.42 -15.36
C SER A 210 24.20 -7.35 -15.68
N LEU A 211 24.07 -7.00 -16.96
CA LEU A 211 23.28 -5.88 -17.44
C LEU A 211 22.38 -6.31 -18.60
N ILE A 212 21.11 -5.92 -18.53
CA ILE A 212 20.21 -5.86 -19.69
C ILE A 212 20.06 -4.40 -20.10
N LYS A 213 20.45 -4.03 -21.33
CA LYS A 213 20.28 -2.65 -21.81
C LYS A 213 18.89 -2.37 -22.35
N GLY A 214 18.25 -3.39 -22.94
CA GLY A 214 16.86 -3.32 -23.39
C GLY A 214 15.87 -3.56 -22.26
N ASN A 215 14.71 -4.07 -22.64
CA ASN A 215 13.61 -4.40 -21.75
C ASN A 215 13.55 -5.90 -21.46
N LEU A 216 12.85 -6.26 -20.40
CA LEU A 216 12.34 -7.60 -20.16
C LEU A 216 10.83 -7.57 -20.38
N LEU A 217 10.36 -8.21 -21.45
CA LEU A 217 8.96 -8.23 -21.87
C LEU A 217 8.37 -9.64 -21.69
N ASN A 218 7.37 -9.78 -20.82
CA ASN A 218 6.65 -11.03 -20.63
C ASN A 218 5.20 -10.92 -21.14
N ALA A 219 4.86 -11.66 -22.19
CA ALA A 219 3.51 -11.86 -22.70
C ALA A 219 3.05 -13.32 -22.63
N GLY A 220 3.99 -14.22 -22.27
CA GLY A 220 3.76 -15.64 -22.06
C GLY A 220 3.72 -16.01 -20.58
N LYS A 221 4.10 -17.26 -20.26
CA LYS A 221 4.15 -17.78 -18.89
C LYS A 221 5.60 -17.83 -18.40
N ILE A 222 5.85 -17.33 -17.20
CA ILE A 222 7.06 -17.58 -16.42
C ILE A 222 6.61 -18.28 -15.14
N GLU A 223 7.06 -19.51 -14.93
CA GLU A 223 6.70 -20.33 -13.77
C GLU A 223 7.98 -20.85 -13.09
N SER A 224 8.18 -20.50 -11.82
CA SER A 224 9.43 -20.79 -11.13
C SER A 224 9.27 -21.34 -9.72
N ALA A 225 10.26 -22.12 -9.29
CA ALA A 225 10.31 -22.71 -7.95
C ALA A 225 10.90 -21.78 -6.88
N ASN A 226 11.51 -20.65 -7.28
CA ASN A 226 11.90 -19.54 -6.42
C ASN A 226 11.32 -18.22 -6.94
N ASP A 227 12.12 -17.31 -7.51
CA ASP A 227 11.63 -16.01 -7.99
C ASP A 227 11.24 -16.08 -9.48
N GLY A 228 10.22 -15.33 -9.89
CA GLY A 228 9.84 -15.28 -11.30
C GLY A 228 10.93 -14.62 -12.13
N ILE A 229 11.31 -13.41 -11.70
CA ILE A 229 12.40 -12.62 -12.28
C ILE A 229 13.27 -12.11 -11.12
N SER A 230 14.56 -12.39 -11.15
CA SER A 230 15.51 -12.05 -10.08
C SER A 230 16.67 -11.19 -10.58
N PHE A 231 16.95 -10.12 -9.85
CA PHE A 231 18.13 -9.27 -10.03
C PHE A 231 18.98 -9.30 -8.76
N LEU A 232 20.00 -10.17 -8.71
CA LEU A 232 20.93 -10.29 -7.58
C LEU A 232 22.25 -9.58 -7.88
N SER A 233 22.33 -8.29 -7.56
CA SER A 233 23.39 -7.40 -8.01
C SER A 233 23.52 -7.33 -9.55
N GLY A 234 22.44 -7.62 -10.28
CA GLY A 234 22.30 -7.34 -11.72
C GLY A 234 21.54 -6.03 -11.95
N SER A 235 21.52 -5.51 -13.18
CA SER A 235 20.78 -4.29 -13.51
C SER A 235 20.08 -4.37 -14.86
N ILE A 236 19.08 -3.52 -15.06
CA ILE A 236 18.42 -3.31 -16.35
C ILE A 236 18.24 -1.82 -16.60
N GLU A 237 18.69 -1.33 -17.75
CA GLU A 237 18.51 0.08 -18.15
C GLU A 237 17.07 0.34 -18.62
N GLY A 238 16.47 -0.63 -19.31
CA GLY A 238 15.07 -0.59 -19.73
C GLY A 238 14.09 -1.00 -18.63
N ALA A 239 12.87 -1.35 -19.05
CA ALA A 239 11.77 -1.71 -18.16
C ALA A 239 11.59 -3.23 -18.02
N ILE A 240 11.00 -3.64 -16.91
CA ILE A 240 10.37 -4.96 -16.76
C ILE A 240 8.87 -4.77 -17.01
N VAL A 241 8.33 -5.44 -18.02
CA VAL A 241 6.92 -5.30 -18.43
C VAL A 241 6.27 -6.67 -18.48
N ASN A 242 5.38 -6.95 -17.53
CA ASN A 242 4.46 -8.08 -17.60
C ASN A 242 3.19 -7.63 -18.33
N GLN A 243 3.09 -7.93 -19.62
CA GLN A 243 2.02 -7.48 -20.50
C GLN A 243 0.67 -8.11 -20.13
N GLN A 244 -0.41 -7.63 -20.73
CA GLN A 244 -1.78 -8.07 -20.41
C GLN A 244 -2.01 -9.59 -20.40
N THR A 245 -1.33 -10.36 -21.27
CA THR A 245 -1.42 -11.83 -21.30
C THR A 245 -0.30 -12.53 -20.54
N GLY A 246 0.63 -11.75 -19.99
CA GLY A 246 1.79 -12.23 -19.25
C GLY A 246 1.38 -12.77 -17.89
N GLU A 247 1.87 -13.95 -17.59
CA GLU A 247 1.71 -14.61 -16.30
C GLU A 247 3.08 -14.85 -15.68
N ILE A 248 3.27 -14.40 -14.45
CA ILE A 248 4.42 -14.72 -13.61
C ILE A 248 3.89 -15.47 -12.39
N LEU A 249 4.21 -16.75 -12.27
CA LEU A 249 3.92 -17.55 -11.08
C LEU A 249 5.25 -17.92 -10.42
N ALA A 250 5.45 -17.44 -9.22
CA ALA A 250 6.67 -17.66 -8.46
C ALA A 250 6.34 -18.27 -7.11
N ASN A 251 7.23 -19.14 -6.64
CA ASN A 251 7.10 -19.67 -5.31
C ASN A 251 7.41 -18.61 -4.25
N THR A 252 8.51 -17.86 -4.41
CA THR A 252 8.96 -16.85 -3.45
C THR A 252 8.49 -15.47 -3.88
N ASN A 253 9.18 -14.77 -4.78
CA ASN A 253 8.76 -13.45 -5.24
C ASN A 253 8.45 -13.42 -6.73
N GLY A 254 7.44 -12.65 -7.14
CA GLY A 254 7.15 -12.46 -8.56
C GLY A 254 8.34 -11.80 -9.28
N ILE A 255 8.76 -10.63 -8.78
CA ILE A 255 9.95 -9.91 -9.24
C ILE A 255 10.79 -9.53 -8.02
N ALA A 256 12.03 -10.01 -7.94
CA ALA A 256 12.97 -9.72 -6.86
C ALA A 256 14.15 -8.86 -7.34
N VAL A 257 14.47 -7.81 -6.59
CA VAL A 257 15.59 -6.92 -6.85
C VAL A 257 16.40 -6.75 -5.57
N SER A 258 17.65 -7.21 -5.58
CA SER A 258 18.51 -7.21 -4.39
C SER A 258 19.94 -6.78 -4.70
N ALA A 259 20.45 -5.83 -3.91
CA ALA A 259 21.81 -5.32 -4.03
C ALA A 259 22.70 -5.78 -2.86
N THR A 260 23.52 -6.81 -3.11
CA THR A 260 24.40 -7.42 -2.09
C THR A 260 25.88 -7.03 -2.25
N ASN A 261 26.34 -6.76 -3.46
CA ASN A 261 27.75 -6.44 -3.72
C ASN A 261 27.97 -5.23 -4.64
N ALA A 262 26.93 -4.80 -5.35
CA ALA A 262 26.97 -3.64 -6.22
C ALA A 262 25.61 -2.96 -6.26
N ALA A 263 25.62 -1.68 -6.63
CA ALA A 263 24.39 -0.94 -6.83
C ALA A 263 23.57 -1.56 -7.96
N VAL A 264 22.26 -1.64 -7.75
CA VAL A 264 21.31 -2.14 -8.75
C VAL A 264 20.44 -0.99 -9.19
N ALA A 265 20.35 -0.79 -10.50
CA ALA A 265 19.38 0.11 -11.11
C ALA A 265 18.45 -0.70 -12.00
N ILE A 266 17.16 -0.55 -11.75
CA ILE A 266 16.08 -1.06 -12.59
C ILE A 266 15.35 0.18 -13.13
N GLY A 267 14.99 0.19 -14.41
CA GLY A 267 14.03 1.16 -14.95
C GLY A 267 12.65 1.01 -14.30
N SER A 268 11.58 1.15 -15.07
CA SER A 268 10.23 0.92 -14.54
C SER A 268 9.87 -0.56 -14.45
N ILE A 269 9.01 -0.91 -13.50
CA ILE A 269 8.32 -2.19 -13.43
C ILE A 269 6.84 -1.94 -13.72
N SER A 270 6.30 -2.55 -14.78
CA SER A 270 4.89 -2.40 -15.17
C SER A 270 4.22 -3.77 -15.25
N ASN A 271 3.12 -3.95 -14.51
CA ASN A 271 2.30 -5.15 -14.54
C ASN A 271 0.92 -4.83 -15.13
N GLU A 272 0.64 -5.32 -16.33
CA GLU A 272 -0.68 -5.33 -16.98
C GLU A 272 -1.34 -6.73 -16.93
N GLY A 273 -0.54 -7.77 -16.73
CA GLY A 273 -0.97 -9.17 -16.62
C GLY A 273 -1.19 -9.62 -15.17
N SER A 274 -0.79 -10.86 -14.87
CA SER A 274 -0.87 -11.40 -13.50
C SER A 274 0.49 -11.78 -12.94
N ILE A 275 0.75 -11.37 -11.69
CA ILE A 275 1.87 -11.81 -10.87
C ILE A 275 1.29 -12.53 -9.64
N THR A 276 1.70 -13.79 -9.44
CA THR A 276 1.32 -14.58 -8.27
C THR A 276 2.57 -15.06 -7.56
N ALA A 277 2.70 -14.74 -6.28
CA ALA A 277 3.83 -15.13 -5.43
C ALA A 277 3.32 -15.91 -4.21
N THR A 278 3.67 -17.19 -4.07
CA THR A 278 3.03 -18.01 -3.03
C THR A 278 3.60 -17.78 -1.64
N ASN A 279 4.90 -17.58 -1.47
CA ASN A 279 5.62 -17.56 -0.19
C ASN A 279 6.49 -16.30 -0.03
N GLY A 280 6.11 -15.21 -0.70
CA GLY A 280 6.85 -13.96 -0.68
C GLY A 280 6.08 -12.85 -1.40
N ASP A 281 6.80 -11.84 -1.86
CA ASP A 281 6.19 -10.61 -2.33
C ASP A 281 5.89 -10.65 -3.83
N GLY A 282 4.87 -9.91 -4.28
CA GLY A 282 4.62 -9.76 -5.72
C GLY A 282 5.79 -9.07 -6.40
N ILE A 283 6.19 -7.93 -5.83
CA ILE A 283 7.41 -7.20 -6.20
C ILE A 283 8.22 -6.93 -4.93
N TYR A 284 9.47 -7.39 -4.91
CA TYR A 284 10.39 -7.30 -3.79
C TYR A 284 11.61 -6.45 -4.16
N GLY A 285 11.90 -5.41 -3.37
CA GLY A 285 13.12 -4.61 -3.47
C GLY A 285 13.91 -4.61 -2.16
N PHE A 286 15.20 -4.94 -2.17
CA PHE A 286 16.01 -4.97 -0.95
C PHE A 286 17.44 -4.44 -1.11
N GLY A 287 17.71 -3.29 -0.48
CA GLY A 287 19.03 -2.64 -0.46
C GLY A 287 19.87 -3.04 0.76
N LEU A 288 20.47 -4.25 0.76
CA LEU A 288 21.23 -4.78 1.90
C LEU A 288 22.46 -3.95 2.26
N SER A 289 23.45 -3.95 1.37
CA SER A 289 24.78 -3.34 1.57
C SER A 289 25.11 -2.31 0.50
N SER A 290 24.37 -2.35 -0.61
CA SER A 290 24.51 -1.48 -1.77
C SER A 290 23.16 -0.88 -2.14
N ALA A 291 23.17 0.26 -2.83
CA ALA A 291 21.95 0.98 -3.19
C ALA A 291 21.13 0.22 -4.24
N VAL A 292 19.81 0.20 -4.04
CA VAL A 292 18.84 -0.19 -5.07
C VAL A 292 18.11 1.07 -5.54
N THR A 293 18.04 1.28 -6.85
CA THR A 293 17.15 2.27 -7.47
C THR A 293 16.14 1.55 -8.34
N LEU A 294 14.87 1.67 -7.99
CA LEU A 294 13.74 1.24 -8.80
C LEU A 294 13.14 2.49 -9.44
N GLY A 295 12.85 2.43 -10.73
CA GLY A 295 12.01 3.43 -11.38
C GLY A 295 10.56 3.37 -10.86
N ASN A 296 9.61 3.71 -11.72
CA ASN A 296 8.20 3.64 -11.35
C ASN A 296 7.76 2.18 -11.24
N ILE A 297 6.95 1.86 -10.24
CA ILE A 297 6.26 0.58 -10.10
C ILE A 297 4.78 0.83 -10.39
N GLN A 298 4.27 0.31 -11.50
CA GLN A 298 2.87 0.46 -11.91
C GLN A 298 2.18 -0.90 -11.97
N ASN A 299 1.09 -1.06 -11.22
CA ASN A 299 0.19 -2.20 -11.33
C ASN A 299 -1.12 -1.79 -12.00
N ASN A 300 -1.33 -2.23 -13.24
CA ASN A 300 -2.58 -2.14 -14.00
C ASN A 300 -3.31 -3.48 -14.10
N GLY A 301 -2.62 -4.57 -13.74
CA GLY A 301 -3.13 -5.95 -13.77
C GLY A 301 -3.46 -6.47 -12.36
N SER A 302 -3.09 -7.73 -12.10
CA SER A 302 -3.30 -8.37 -10.81
C SER A 302 -1.97 -8.76 -10.16
N ILE A 303 -1.81 -8.43 -8.87
CA ILE A 303 -0.76 -8.96 -8.00
C ILE A 303 -1.45 -9.71 -6.86
N VAL A 304 -1.14 -10.99 -6.71
CA VAL A 304 -1.68 -11.84 -5.64
C VAL A 304 -0.54 -12.49 -4.87
N THR A 305 -0.56 -12.35 -3.54
CA THR A 305 0.41 -13.03 -2.69
C THR A 305 -0.26 -13.84 -1.58
N SER A 306 0.45 -14.86 -1.11
CA SER A 306 0.09 -15.65 0.07
C SER A 306 1.23 -15.70 1.10
N PHE A 307 0.97 -16.31 2.26
CA PHE A 307 1.93 -16.58 3.34
C PHE A 307 2.84 -15.39 3.73
N ASP A 308 2.29 -14.41 4.46
CA ASP A 308 2.96 -13.20 4.92
C ASP A 308 3.58 -12.31 3.82
N GLY A 309 3.36 -12.62 2.55
CA GLY A 309 3.80 -11.83 1.40
C GLY A 309 3.06 -10.50 1.26
N ASN A 310 3.78 -9.47 0.85
CA ASN A 310 3.27 -8.15 0.48
C ASN A 310 2.99 -8.08 -1.02
N GLY A 311 2.08 -7.20 -1.43
CA GLY A 311 1.88 -6.93 -2.85
C GLY A 311 3.14 -6.32 -3.47
N ILE A 312 3.58 -5.21 -2.87
CA ILE A 312 4.84 -4.54 -3.18
C ILE A 312 5.59 -4.33 -1.86
N GLY A 313 6.72 -5.01 -1.69
CA GLY A 313 7.60 -4.92 -0.52
C GLY A 313 8.94 -4.26 -0.88
N VAL A 314 9.26 -3.13 -0.24
CA VAL A 314 10.49 -2.38 -0.48
C VAL A 314 11.20 -2.14 0.84
N TYR A 315 12.42 -2.67 0.95
CA TYR A 315 13.18 -2.73 2.18
C TYR A 315 14.54 -2.05 2.01
N SER A 316 14.82 -1.02 2.81
CA SER A 316 16.17 -0.46 2.92
C SER A 316 16.93 -1.17 4.04
N GLY A 317 18.00 -1.88 3.68
CA GLY A 317 19.08 -2.20 4.60
C GLY A 317 20.01 -0.98 4.80
N ASN A 318 21.32 -1.23 4.83
CA ASN A 318 22.35 -0.19 4.95
C ASN A 318 22.67 0.49 3.62
N GLY A 319 22.30 -0.15 2.49
CA GLY A 319 22.63 0.35 1.15
C GLY A 319 21.76 1.51 0.67
N GLY A 320 20.61 1.72 1.32
CA GLY A 320 19.58 2.63 0.83
C GLY A 320 18.72 2.00 -0.26
N ILE A 321 17.48 2.46 -0.38
CA ILE A 321 16.62 2.15 -1.52
C ILE A 321 15.88 3.40 -1.97
N VAL A 322 15.88 3.65 -3.27
CA VAL A 322 15.09 4.71 -3.90
C VAL A 322 14.10 4.05 -4.83
N VAL A 323 12.84 4.39 -4.66
CA VAL A 323 11.77 4.10 -5.61
C VAL A 323 11.29 5.44 -6.13
N ASN A 324 10.93 5.53 -7.41
CA ASN A 324 10.24 6.71 -7.90
C ASN A 324 8.78 6.67 -7.41
N ASP A 325 7.80 6.51 -8.29
CA ASP A 325 6.39 6.43 -7.90
C ASP A 325 5.92 4.97 -7.81
N ILE A 326 4.98 4.72 -6.90
CA ILE A 326 4.23 3.47 -6.82
C ILE A 326 2.77 3.76 -7.16
N GLY A 327 2.31 3.21 -8.29
CA GLY A 327 0.94 3.35 -8.79
C GLY A 327 0.20 2.02 -8.81
N ASN A 328 -1.05 2.01 -8.35
CA ASN A 328 -1.96 0.89 -8.48
C ASN A 328 -3.29 1.32 -9.12
N ASP A 329 -3.49 1.00 -10.39
CA ASP A 329 -4.76 1.12 -11.11
C ASP A 329 -5.49 -0.25 -11.22
N GLY A 330 -4.77 -1.34 -10.97
CA GLY A 330 -5.26 -2.71 -11.00
C GLY A 330 -5.71 -3.24 -9.63
N THR A 331 -5.47 -4.53 -9.39
CA THR A 331 -5.76 -5.18 -8.10
C THR A 331 -4.47 -5.69 -7.47
N ILE A 332 -4.27 -5.35 -6.19
CA ILE A 332 -3.27 -5.95 -5.32
C ILE A 332 -4.01 -6.63 -4.17
N THR A 333 -3.85 -7.96 -4.04
CA THR A 333 -4.35 -8.74 -2.91
C THR A 333 -3.18 -9.41 -2.23
N ALA A 334 -2.85 -8.95 -1.02
CA ALA A 334 -1.69 -9.40 -0.27
C ALA A 334 -2.07 -10.01 1.07
N SER A 335 -1.33 -11.02 1.50
CA SER A 335 -1.57 -11.66 2.80
C SER A 335 -1.01 -10.86 3.98
N SER A 336 0.05 -10.07 3.76
CA SER A 336 0.57 -9.08 4.71
C SER A 336 0.12 -7.67 4.32
N SER A 337 0.99 -6.79 3.84
CA SER A 337 0.58 -5.44 3.41
C SER A 337 0.39 -5.36 1.90
N GLY A 338 -0.57 -4.56 1.44
CA GLY A 338 -0.70 -4.30 -0.01
C GLY A 338 0.56 -3.61 -0.55
N ILE A 339 1.00 -2.54 0.13
CA ILE A 339 2.30 -1.91 -0.07
C ILE A 339 3.02 -1.81 1.29
N SER A 340 4.25 -2.32 1.38
CA SER A 340 5.11 -2.21 2.57
C SER A 340 6.43 -1.56 2.20
N LEU A 341 6.68 -0.36 2.75
CA LEU A 341 7.94 0.36 2.60
C LEU A 341 8.60 0.46 3.97
N ALA A 342 9.73 -0.21 4.16
CA ALA A 342 10.42 -0.23 5.45
C ALA A 342 11.93 0.02 5.29
N GLY A 343 12.55 0.75 6.21
CA GLY A 343 13.97 1.09 6.08
C GLY A 343 14.74 1.21 7.38
N GLY A 344 16.03 0.82 7.37
CA GLY A 344 16.92 1.00 8.51
C GLY A 344 17.76 2.28 8.46
N SER A 345 17.90 2.92 7.30
CA SER A 345 18.75 4.11 7.13
C SER A 345 18.16 5.18 6.21
N VAL A 346 17.94 4.90 4.91
CA VAL A 346 17.34 5.86 3.96
C VAL A 346 16.55 5.12 2.88
N GLY A 347 15.24 5.01 3.08
CA GLY A 347 14.31 4.58 2.04
C GLY A 347 13.50 5.78 1.56
N VAL A 348 13.49 6.03 0.24
CA VAL A 348 12.77 7.16 -0.36
C VAL A 348 11.87 6.66 -1.47
N ALA A 349 10.59 7.00 -1.41
CA ALA A 349 9.67 6.96 -2.54
C ALA A 349 9.28 8.38 -2.91
N THR A 350 8.94 8.62 -4.16
CA THR A 350 8.41 9.91 -4.60
C THR A 350 6.96 10.01 -4.15
N SER A 351 6.03 9.23 -4.72
CA SER A 351 4.62 9.22 -4.30
C SER A 351 4.02 7.81 -4.30
N ILE A 352 2.89 7.65 -3.62
CA ILE A 352 2.04 6.46 -3.71
C ILE A 352 0.67 6.87 -4.22
N THR A 353 0.20 6.29 -5.32
CA THR A 353 -1.15 6.53 -5.86
C THR A 353 -1.91 5.21 -6.00
N ASN A 354 -3.13 5.18 -5.49
CA ASN A 354 -4.06 4.06 -5.65
C ASN A 354 -5.35 4.54 -6.32
N ALA A 355 -5.61 4.08 -7.54
CA ALA A 355 -6.90 4.26 -8.23
C ALA A 355 -7.65 2.94 -8.45
N GLY A 356 -7.01 1.80 -8.19
CA GLY A 356 -7.61 0.47 -8.19
C GLY A 356 -7.90 -0.08 -6.78
N THR A 357 -7.83 -1.40 -6.62
CA THR A 357 -8.04 -2.08 -5.34
C THR A 357 -6.71 -2.50 -4.74
N LEU A 358 -6.48 -2.12 -3.49
CA LEU A 358 -5.34 -2.52 -2.68
C LEU A 358 -5.89 -3.13 -1.39
N SER A 359 -5.72 -4.44 -1.24
CA SER A 359 -6.18 -5.21 -0.09
C SER A 359 -5.00 -5.91 0.57
N GLY A 360 -4.61 -5.46 1.76
CA GLY A 360 -3.64 -6.16 2.60
C GLY A 360 -4.32 -6.98 3.70
N GLY A 361 -3.76 -8.14 4.04
CA GLY A 361 -4.19 -8.91 5.19
C GLY A 361 -3.92 -8.16 6.49
N ILE A 362 -2.70 -7.64 6.67
CA ILE A 362 -2.31 -6.77 7.78
C ILE A 362 -2.64 -5.32 7.43
N ASN A 363 -1.81 -4.55 6.73
CA ASN A 363 -2.13 -3.15 6.42
C ASN A 363 -2.46 -2.96 4.95
N GLY A 364 -3.25 -1.94 4.60
CA GLY A 364 -3.31 -1.50 3.21
C GLY A 364 -1.92 -1.00 2.79
N ILE A 365 -1.55 0.17 3.31
CA ILE A 365 -0.20 0.74 3.14
C ILE A 365 0.53 0.75 4.48
N GLN A 366 1.76 0.24 4.51
CA GLN A 366 2.66 0.28 5.65
C GLN A 366 3.92 1.08 5.31
N LEU A 367 4.22 2.08 6.14
CA LEU A 367 5.48 2.82 6.15
C LEU A 367 6.16 2.61 7.50
N ALA A 368 7.39 2.11 7.51
CA ALA A 368 8.17 1.90 8.74
C ALA A 368 9.59 2.46 8.58
N VAL A 369 9.85 3.62 9.18
CA VAL A 369 11.13 4.33 9.07
C VAL A 369 11.47 4.60 7.60
N PHE A 370 10.52 5.23 6.89
CA PHE A 370 10.60 5.49 5.46
C PHE A 370 10.21 6.94 5.12
N GLN A 371 10.73 7.48 4.02
CA GLN A 371 10.42 8.83 3.55
C GLN A 371 9.64 8.79 2.22
N ILE A 372 8.53 9.52 2.16
CA ILE A 372 7.80 9.82 0.94
C ILE A 372 8.05 11.29 0.59
N ASN A 373 8.58 11.60 -0.59
CA ASN A 373 8.91 12.96 -1.00
C ASN A 373 7.73 13.75 -1.56
N GLY A 374 6.64 13.08 -1.88
CA GLY A 374 5.38 13.61 -2.38
C GLY A 374 4.20 13.09 -1.57
N ASP A 375 3.12 12.73 -2.25
CA ASP A 375 1.83 12.45 -1.64
C ASP A 375 1.57 10.94 -1.48
N ILE A 376 0.64 10.62 -0.58
CA ILE A 376 -0.12 9.36 -0.61
C ILE A 376 -1.54 9.71 -1.06
N ASN A 377 -1.92 9.29 -2.26
CA ASN A 377 -3.21 9.61 -2.87
C ASN A 377 -4.04 8.36 -3.15
N ASN A 378 -5.15 8.20 -2.42
CA ASN A 378 -6.19 7.25 -2.78
C ASN A 378 -7.25 7.96 -3.62
N ALA A 379 -7.22 7.76 -4.94
CA ALA A 379 -8.10 8.43 -5.88
C ALA A 379 -9.58 8.06 -5.67
N GLU A 380 -10.50 8.76 -6.33
CA GLU A 380 -11.96 8.58 -6.20
C GLU A 380 -12.42 7.12 -6.39
N THR A 381 -11.83 6.41 -7.34
CA THR A 381 -12.11 4.97 -7.59
C THR A 381 -11.27 4.02 -6.75
N GLY A 382 -10.30 4.57 -6.01
CA GLY A 382 -9.33 3.84 -5.23
C GLY A 382 -9.96 3.24 -3.98
N GLU A 383 -9.65 1.97 -3.74
CA GLU A 383 -9.97 1.27 -2.51
C GLU A 383 -8.70 0.77 -1.82
N ILE A 384 -8.47 1.22 -0.59
CA ILE A 384 -7.42 0.72 0.31
C ILE A 384 -8.12 -0.01 1.45
N THR A 385 -7.83 -1.31 1.61
CA THR A 385 -8.41 -2.15 2.66
C THR A 385 -7.38 -2.93 3.44
N SER A 386 -7.66 -3.12 4.73
CA SER A 386 -7.01 -4.10 5.59
C SER A 386 -8.00 -5.11 6.17
N SER A 387 -7.58 -6.37 6.29
CA SER A 387 -8.39 -7.40 6.97
C SER A 387 -8.18 -7.43 8.49
N PHE A 388 -6.98 -7.06 8.96
CA PHE A 388 -6.62 -7.13 10.38
C PHE A 388 -5.93 -5.86 10.90
N GLY A 389 -5.00 -5.27 10.15
CA GLY A 389 -4.24 -4.07 10.53
C GLY A 389 -4.97 -2.77 10.18
N ASN A 390 -4.21 -1.72 9.86
CA ASN A 390 -4.75 -0.40 9.52
C ASN A 390 -4.91 -0.22 8.01
N GLY A 391 -5.77 0.71 7.57
CA GLY A 391 -5.80 1.08 6.16
C GLY A 391 -4.46 1.70 5.72
N ILE A 392 -3.99 2.69 6.48
CA ILE A 392 -2.65 3.26 6.36
C ILE A 392 -1.98 3.23 7.74
N PHE A 393 -0.78 2.63 7.82
CA PHE A 393 0.05 2.60 9.02
C PHE A 393 1.40 3.27 8.73
N ALA A 394 1.71 4.36 9.42
CA ALA A 394 2.99 5.03 9.33
C ALA A 394 3.67 5.05 10.71
N GLU A 395 4.84 4.41 10.80
CA GLU A 395 5.67 4.38 11.99
C GLU A 395 7.01 5.04 11.71
N SER A 396 7.39 6.04 12.53
CA SER A 396 8.69 6.73 12.44
C SER A 396 9.02 7.22 11.03
N SER A 397 8.00 7.64 10.27
CA SER A 397 8.09 7.93 8.84
C SER A 397 7.82 9.40 8.54
N THR A 398 8.24 9.88 7.38
CA THR A 398 7.99 11.26 6.92
C THR A 398 7.30 11.25 5.56
N ILE A 399 6.21 11.98 5.44
CA ILE A 399 5.53 12.27 4.17
C ILE A 399 5.69 13.76 3.92
N ALA A 400 6.42 14.13 2.87
CA ALA A 400 6.72 15.52 2.55
C ALA A 400 5.54 16.23 1.86
N GLY A 401 4.63 15.49 1.25
CA GLY A 401 3.38 16.01 0.68
C GLY A 401 2.17 15.78 1.59
N ASP A 402 1.02 15.57 0.96
CA ASP A 402 -0.28 15.34 1.59
C ASP A 402 -0.61 13.85 1.73
N LEU A 403 -1.50 13.53 2.67
CA LEU A 403 -2.28 12.29 2.64
C LEU A 403 -3.68 12.64 2.14
N VAL A 404 -4.00 12.21 0.92
CA VAL A 404 -5.26 12.50 0.23
C VAL A 404 -6.09 11.23 0.09
N ASN A 405 -7.31 11.23 0.59
CA ASN A 405 -8.29 10.17 0.38
C ASN A 405 -9.54 10.72 -0.33
N GLN A 406 -9.69 10.41 -1.62
CA GLN A 406 -10.88 10.70 -2.42
C GLN A 406 -11.78 9.47 -2.58
N GLY A 407 -11.21 8.27 -2.46
CA GLY A 407 -11.93 7.00 -2.54
C GLY A 407 -12.27 6.42 -1.16
N ARG A 408 -12.13 5.10 -1.03
CA ARG A 408 -12.40 4.41 0.23
C ARG A 408 -11.12 3.91 0.89
N LEU A 409 -10.91 4.32 2.13
CA LEU A 409 -9.95 3.74 3.06
C LEU A 409 -10.73 3.03 4.16
N LYS A 410 -10.61 1.71 4.24
CA LYS A 410 -11.33 0.90 5.23
C LYS A 410 -10.42 -0.07 5.95
N SER A 411 -10.49 -0.06 7.28
CA SER A 411 -9.83 -1.03 8.14
C SER A 411 -10.86 -1.96 8.77
N SER A 412 -10.55 -3.27 8.80
CA SER A 412 -11.43 -4.26 9.43
C SER A 412 -10.94 -4.71 10.81
N GLY A 413 -9.73 -4.34 11.23
CA GLY A 413 -9.22 -4.73 12.55
C GLY A 413 -8.67 -3.62 13.45
N PHE A 414 -8.16 -2.50 12.93
CA PHE A 414 -7.73 -1.36 13.75
C PHE A 414 -8.21 -0.04 13.13
N ASP A 415 -7.28 0.90 12.90
CA ASP A 415 -7.58 2.29 12.57
C ASP A 415 -7.66 2.48 11.07
N GLY A 416 -8.34 3.55 10.64
CA GLY A 416 -8.29 3.98 9.25
C GLY A 416 -6.86 4.38 8.90
N ALA A 417 -6.46 5.56 9.38
CA ALA A 417 -5.09 6.06 9.25
C ALA A 417 -4.43 6.17 10.64
N TYR A 418 -3.28 5.51 10.80
CA TYR A 418 -2.52 5.49 12.05
C TYR A 418 -1.11 6.03 11.84
N LEU A 419 -0.80 7.15 12.51
CA LEU A 419 0.52 7.76 12.54
C LEU A 419 1.13 7.63 13.93
N PHE A 420 2.31 7.02 14.00
CA PHE A 420 3.07 6.86 15.23
C PHE A 420 4.49 7.39 15.04
N ASN A 421 4.89 8.38 15.83
CA ASN A 421 6.17 9.07 15.68
C ASN A 421 6.45 9.53 14.23
N SER A 422 5.41 9.93 13.51
CA SER A 422 5.49 10.21 12.06
C SER A 422 5.11 11.65 11.74
N GLN A 423 5.62 12.16 10.62
CA GLN A 423 5.42 13.55 10.20
C GLN A 423 4.79 13.62 8.81
N ILE A 424 3.74 14.44 8.66
CA ILE A 424 3.21 14.89 7.38
C ILE A 424 3.51 16.39 7.27
N GLN A 425 4.28 16.79 6.26
CA GLN A 425 4.62 18.20 6.02
C GLN A 425 3.49 18.95 5.31
N GLY A 426 2.60 18.23 4.62
CA GLY A 426 1.35 18.73 4.07
C GLY A 426 0.18 18.61 5.05
N GLN A 427 -0.98 18.28 4.52
CA GLN A 427 -2.25 18.10 5.25
C GLN A 427 -2.78 16.67 5.13
N ILE A 428 -3.81 16.35 5.92
CA ILE A 428 -4.66 15.19 5.67
C ILE A 428 -5.96 15.70 5.03
N LEU A 429 -6.23 15.33 3.78
CA LEU A 429 -7.44 15.71 3.06
C LEU A 429 -8.33 14.49 2.81
N ASN A 430 -9.50 14.45 3.43
CA ASN A 430 -10.49 13.41 3.19
C ASN A 430 -11.67 13.98 2.39
N GLN A 431 -11.87 13.48 1.17
CA GLN A 431 -13.01 13.76 0.29
C GLN A 431 -13.87 12.51 0.04
N GLY A 432 -13.35 11.33 0.39
CA GLY A 432 -14.07 10.06 0.34
C GLY A 432 -14.42 9.55 1.74
N SER A 433 -14.30 8.24 1.97
CA SER A 433 -14.62 7.63 3.27
C SER A 433 -13.36 7.04 3.94
N ILE A 434 -13.11 7.41 5.19
CA ILE A 434 -12.15 6.75 6.09
C ILE A 434 -12.96 6.05 7.18
N SER A 435 -12.87 4.73 7.25
CA SER A 435 -13.61 3.95 8.25
C SER A 435 -12.70 2.96 8.97
N ALA A 436 -12.69 3.05 10.30
CA ALA A 436 -12.00 2.13 11.19
C ALA A 436 -12.81 0.84 11.41
N ALA A 437 -12.24 -0.12 12.14
CA ALA A 437 -12.86 -1.41 12.40
C ALA A 437 -14.12 -1.29 13.29
N PRO A 438 -15.34 -1.52 12.76
CA PRO A 438 -16.58 -1.28 13.51
C PRO A 438 -16.69 -2.18 14.75
N ASP A 439 -16.11 -3.38 14.70
CA ASP A 439 -16.18 -4.38 15.78
C ASP A 439 -15.05 -4.23 16.81
N ASN A 440 -14.13 -3.27 16.64
CA ASN A 440 -13.06 -2.99 17.60
C ASN A 440 -13.34 -1.67 18.33
N GLU A 441 -13.66 -1.75 19.62
CA GLU A 441 -13.97 -0.60 20.49
C GLU A 441 -12.84 0.42 20.61
N ASN A 442 -11.60 0.07 20.26
CA ASN A 442 -10.44 0.97 20.30
C ASN A 442 -10.08 1.55 18.93
N SER A 443 -10.86 1.27 17.89
CA SER A 443 -10.54 1.71 16.53
C SER A 443 -10.83 3.20 16.33
N VAL A 444 -9.91 3.87 15.64
CA VAL A 444 -9.95 5.31 15.36
C VAL A 444 -9.96 5.55 13.85
N GLY A 445 -10.75 6.52 13.38
CA GLY A 445 -10.71 6.94 11.98
C GLY A 445 -9.31 7.44 11.58
N ILE A 446 -8.84 8.49 12.26
CA ILE A 446 -7.48 9.04 12.13
C ILE A 446 -6.82 9.17 13.52
N ALA A 447 -5.68 8.52 13.71
CA ALA A 447 -4.90 8.55 14.96
C ALA A 447 -3.50 9.15 14.76
N LEU A 448 -3.16 10.17 15.56
CA LEU A 448 -1.82 10.80 15.64
C LEU A 448 -1.27 10.58 17.04
N LEU A 449 -0.23 9.74 17.14
CA LEU A 449 0.34 9.29 18.41
C LEU A 449 1.85 9.48 18.50
N SER A 450 2.35 9.63 19.73
CA SER A 450 3.77 9.58 20.10
C SER A 450 4.64 10.51 19.26
N GLU A 451 4.47 11.82 19.46
CA GLU A 451 5.22 12.86 18.75
C GLU A 451 4.94 12.92 17.24
N SER A 452 3.76 12.45 16.81
CA SER A 452 3.34 12.60 15.42
C SER A 452 2.94 14.04 15.10
N SER A 453 3.20 14.50 13.89
CA SER A 453 2.80 15.84 13.46
C SER A 453 2.21 15.88 12.05
N VAL A 454 1.22 16.74 11.88
CA VAL A 454 0.73 17.19 10.56
C VAL A 454 0.90 18.70 10.55
N VAL A 455 1.74 19.22 9.64
CA VAL A 455 2.02 20.67 9.60
C VAL A 455 0.79 21.45 9.13
N GLY A 456 0.06 20.90 8.16
CA GLY A 456 -1.24 21.41 7.73
C GLY A 456 -2.39 20.98 8.66
N ALA A 457 -3.62 21.17 8.19
CA ALA A 457 -4.82 20.77 8.91
C ALA A 457 -5.23 19.32 8.60
N ILE A 458 -6.18 18.79 9.37
CA ILE A 458 -7.06 17.71 8.90
C ILE A 458 -8.29 18.38 8.27
N ASN A 459 -8.46 18.22 6.96
CA ASN A 459 -9.58 18.77 6.19
C ASN A 459 -10.52 17.64 5.77
N ASN A 460 -11.68 17.56 6.42
CA ASN A 460 -12.70 16.57 6.12
C ASN A 460 -13.84 17.18 5.29
N GLN A 461 -14.06 16.63 4.10
CA GLN A 461 -15.15 16.91 3.17
C GLN A 461 -16.01 15.66 2.88
N GLY A 462 -15.55 14.48 3.32
CA GLY A 462 -16.29 13.23 3.23
C GLY A 462 -16.57 12.65 4.62
N ASP A 463 -16.46 11.33 4.77
CA ASP A 463 -16.81 10.63 6.00
C ASP A 463 -15.56 10.15 6.75
N ILE A 464 -15.49 10.41 8.06
CA ILE A 464 -14.50 9.80 8.96
C ILE A 464 -15.23 9.13 10.11
N SER A 465 -15.10 7.81 10.22
CA SER A 465 -15.71 7.03 11.31
C SER A 465 -14.70 6.17 12.06
N GLY A 466 -14.86 6.11 13.38
CA GLY A 466 -14.16 5.17 14.24
C GLY A 466 -14.97 4.87 15.50
N ASN A 467 -14.81 3.67 16.06
CA ASN A 467 -15.61 3.24 17.20
C ASN A 467 -15.20 3.96 18.49
N ALA A 468 -13.89 4.08 18.74
CA ALA A 468 -13.37 4.88 19.84
C ALA A 468 -13.49 6.39 19.56
N ALA A 469 -12.98 6.80 18.40
CA ALA A 469 -12.92 8.18 17.98
C ALA A 469 -12.91 8.30 16.46
N SER A 470 -13.52 9.35 15.93
CA SER A 470 -13.30 9.72 14.52
C SER A 470 -11.88 10.24 14.34
N ILE A 471 -11.43 11.11 15.25
CA ILE A 471 -10.08 11.68 15.26
C ILE A 471 -9.49 11.66 16.67
N LEU A 472 -8.28 11.13 16.79
CA LEU A 472 -7.48 11.13 18.01
C LEU A 472 -6.12 11.78 17.76
N VAL A 473 -5.80 12.80 18.56
CA VAL A 473 -4.49 13.45 18.56
C VAL A 473 -4.00 13.51 20.00
N ASP A 474 -2.94 12.76 20.31
CA ASP A 474 -2.43 12.70 21.67
C ASP A 474 -1.71 13.99 22.11
N GLN A 475 -1.46 14.11 23.40
CA GLN A 475 -0.83 15.29 24.02
C GLN A 475 0.59 15.60 23.51
N SER A 476 1.27 14.62 22.91
CA SER A 476 2.63 14.78 22.38
C SER A 476 2.64 15.12 20.89
N SER A 477 1.49 15.01 20.24
CA SER A 477 1.31 15.16 18.81
C SER A 477 0.72 16.53 18.45
N GLY A 478 0.77 16.89 17.16
CA GLY A 478 0.24 18.17 16.70
C GLY A 478 -0.35 18.15 15.30
N VAL A 479 -1.30 19.05 15.06
CA VAL A 479 -1.97 19.27 13.78
C VAL A 479 -2.36 20.72 13.66
N GLY A 480 -2.20 21.36 12.50
CA GLY A 480 -2.52 22.78 12.26
C GLY A 480 -4.01 23.16 12.33
N GLY A 481 -4.83 22.37 13.04
CA GLY A 481 -6.27 22.51 13.19
C GLY A 481 -7.08 21.43 12.46
N ILE A 482 -8.39 21.42 12.71
CA ILE A 482 -9.34 20.54 12.05
C ILE A 482 -10.42 21.39 11.39
N VAL A 483 -10.64 21.15 10.10
CA VAL A 483 -11.72 21.76 9.32
C VAL A 483 -12.65 20.65 8.85
N ASN A 484 -13.88 20.67 9.34
CA ASN A 484 -14.90 19.69 8.95
C ASN A 484 -16.02 20.34 8.13
N SER A 485 -16.33 19.73 7.00
CA SER A 485 -17.45 20.06 6.11
C SER A 485 -18.22 18.81 5.65
N GLY A 486 -17.73 17.61 6.00
CA GLY A 486 -18.43 16.33 5.83
C GLY A 486 -18.88 15.76 7.19
N ASP A 487 -18.82 14.45 7.34
CA ASP A 487 -19.32 13.74 8.52
C ASP A 487 -18.19 13.18 9.38
N LEU A 488 -18.27 13.40 10.69
CA LEU A 488 -17.41 12.78 11.70
C LEU A 488 -18.29 11.90 12.62
N GLU A 489 -18.03 10.59 12.66
CA GLU A 489 -18.74 9.64 13.52
C GLU A 489 -17.78 9.00 14.54
N GLY A 490 -18.08 9.19 15.83
CA GLY A 490 -17.23 8.80 16.96
C GLY A 490 -16.63 10.02 17.66
N ALA A 491 -16.04 9.79 18.84
CA ALA A 491 -15.48 10.85 19.68
C ALA A 491 -14.43 11.72 18.95
N LEU A 492 -14.26 12.94 19.44
CA LEU A 492 -13.12 13.81 19.12
C LEU A 492 -12.19 13.85 20.33
N LEU A 493 -11.00 13.26 20.22
CA LEU A 493 -10.03 13.16 21.31
C LEU A 493 -8.77 13.95 20.97
N LEU A 494 -8.85 15.27 21.10
CA LEU A 494 -7.86 16.22 20.60
C LEU A 494 -7.09 16.85 21.78
N SER A 495 -6.03 16.18 22.24
CA SER A 495 -5.22 16.62 23.38
C SER A 495 -3.92 17.32 23.00
N GLY A 496 -3.56 17.31 21.72
CA GLY A 496 -2.31 17.88 21.20
C GLY A 496 -2.33 19.40 21.05
N THR A 497 -1.46 19.89 20.16
CA THR A 497 -1.24 21.32 19.87
C THR A 497 -1.28 21.64 18.38
N ASP A 498 -1.69 22.85 18.02
CA ASP A 498 -1.60 23.40 16.67
C ASP A 498 -0.28 24.12 16.36
N GLY A 499 0.62 24.22 17.35
CA GLY A 499 1.89 24.93 17.23
C GLY A 499 1.80 26.46 17.38
N LEU A 500 0.60 27.03 17.48
CA LEU A 500 0.36 28.45 17.75
C LEU A 500 0.11 28.72 19.24
N GLY A 501 -0.22 27.67 19.99
CA GLY A 501 -0.52 27.74 21.42
C GLY A 501 -2.00 28.02 21.63
N GLY A 502 -2.61 27.28 22.56
CA GLY A 502 -4.06 27.34 22.78
C GLY A 502 -4.74 25.99 22.58
N GLY A 503 -4.09 25.02 21.92
CA GLY A 503 -4.62 23.67 21.71
C GLY A 503 -4.83 23.38 20.22
N ILE A 504 -5.74 22.46 19.89
CA ILE A 504 -6.14 22.16 18.51
C ILE A 504 -7.51 22.78 18.27
N ASP A 505 -7.54 23.75 17.35
CA ASP A 505 -8.78 24.41 16.95
C ASP A 505 -9.59 23.54 15.98
N VAL A 506 -10.91 23.58 16.13
CA VAL A 506 -11.87 22.85 15.30
C VAL A 506 -12.88 23.83 14.71
N THR A 507 -12.93 23.90 13.37
CA THR A 507 -13.96 24.62 12.62
C THR A 507 -14.87 23.62 11.93
N ASN A 508 -16.13 23.54 12.37
CA ASN A 508 -17.12 22.65 11.81
C ASN A 508 -18.20 23.41 11.02
N SER A 509 -18.48 22.89 9.83
CA SER A 509 -19.58 23.27 8.93
C SER A 509 -20.36 22.05 8.42
N GLY A 510 -19.92 20.83 8.76
CA GLY A 510 -20.57 19.55 8.44
C GLY A 510 -21.28 18.93 9.65
N SER A 511 -21.40 17.60 9.67
CA SER A 511 -22.00 16.85 10.78
C SER A 511 -20.93 16.29 11.71
N ILE A 512 -21.21 16.31 13.01
CA ILE A 512 -20.41 15.61 14.04
C ILE A 512 -21.38 14.78 14.86
N ASP A 513 -21.22 13.46 14.87
CA ASP A 513 -21.90 12.54 15.79
C ASP A 513 -20.90 11.95 16.78
N LEU A 514 -20.94 12.44 18.02
CA LEU A 514 -20.06 11.98 19.08
C LEU A 514 -20.47 10.62 19.66
N GLY A 515 -21.63 10.09 19.25
CA GLY A 515 -22.21 8.89 19.82
C GLY A 515 -22.38 9.04 21.34
N SER A 516 -22.07 7.97 22.07
CA SER A 516 -22.10 7.95 23.54
C SER A 516 -20.75 8.25 24.20
N SER A 517 -19.73 8.58 23.40
CA SER A 517 -18.35 8.69 23.86
C SER A 517 -18.03 10.10 24.36
N GLU A 518 -17.16 10.20 25.36
CA GLU A 518 -16.65 11.48 25.83
C GLU A 518 -15.69 12.07 24.79
N SER A 519 -15.84 13.36 24.51
CA SER A 519 -15.01 14.11 23.56
C SER A 519 -14.31 15.28 24.25
N TYR A 520 -13.10 15.57 23.79
CA TYR A 520 -12.26 16.63 24.29
C TYR A 520 -11.58 17.39 23.15
N ILE A 521 -11.72 18.70 23.16
CA ILE A 521 -11.08 19.64 22.24
C ILE A 521 -10.13 20.53 23.06
N SER A 522 -8.83 20.42 22.81
CA SER A 522 -7.83 21.21 23.54
C SER A 522 -7.81 22.70 23.16
N GLY A 523 -8.30 23.06 21.96
CA GLY A 523 -8.38 24.44 21.47
C GLY A 523 -9.80 24.99 21.41
N ASN A 524 -10.05 25.89 20.47
CA ASN A 524 -11.33 26.51 20.22
C ASN A 524 -12.25 25.60 19.38
N PHE A 525 -13.56 25.75 19.56
CA PHE A 525 -14.56 25.06 18.76
C PHE A 525 -15.51 26.07 18.11
N THR A 526 -15.52 26.11 16.79
CA THR A 526 -16.45 26.94 16.01
C THR A 526 -17.38 26.03 15.22
N GLN A 527 -18.68 26.17 15.43
CA GLN A 527 -19.72 25.41 14.75
C GLN A 527 -20.59 26.38 13.95
N THR A 528 -20.61 26.25 12.62
CA THR A 528 -21.32 27.16 11.72
C THR A 528 -22.45 26.47 10.97
N ALA A 529 -23.61 27.13 10.83
CA ALA A 529 -24.75 26.64 10.08
C ALA A 529 -24.54 26.92 8.58
N ALA A 530 -23.66 26.16 7.95
CA ALA A 530 -23.42 26.29 6.52
C ALA A 530 -24.54 25.63 5.69
N SER A 531 -25.18 24.59 6.23
CA SER A 531 -26.22 23.78 5.57
C SER A 531 -27.30 23.37 6.58
N PRO A 532 -28.56 23.11 6.16
CA PRO A 532 -29.55 22.44 7.02
C PRO A 532 -29.10 21.07 7.53
N ASP A 533 -28.12 20.44 6.89
CA ASP A 533 -27.58 19.15 7.31
C ASP A 533 -26.44 19.28 8.34
N THR A 534 -25.95 20.51 8.58
CA THR A 534 -24.94 20.79 9.61
C THR A 534 -25.55 20.55 10.99
N SER A 535 -25.03 19.56 11.71
CA SER A 535 -25.52 19.23 13.05
C SER A 535 -24.41 18.78 13.99
N LEU A 536 -24.61 19.02 15.27
CA LEU A 536 -23.89 18.34 16.35
C LEU A 536 -24.85 17.32 16.96
N ALA A 537 -24.54 16.04 16.82
CA ALA A 537 -25.27 14.93 17.38
C ALA A 537 -24.55 14.38 18.62
N ILE A 538 -25.32 14.15 19.69
CA ILE A 538 -24.83 13.58 20.95
C ILE A 538 -25.86 12.53 21.41
N SER A 539 -25.38 11.32 21.69
CA SER A 539 -26.19 10.25 22.27
C SER A 539 -25.96 10.17 23.78
N LEU A 540 -27.01 10.42 24.55
CA LEU A 540 -26.93 10.48 26.01
C LEU A 540 -27.21 9.14 26.68
N LEU A 541 -26.22 8.66 27.44
CA LEU A 541 -26.35 7.56 28.40
C LEU A 541 -27.01 8.04 29.70
N SER A 542 -27.36 7.10 30.59
CA SER A 542 -27.92 7.46 31.90
C SER A 542 -26.97 8.36 32.71
N PHE A 543 -27.50 9.31 33.46
CA PHE A 543 -26.74 10.36 34.19
C PHE A 543 -25.67 9.86 35.16
N GLY A 544 -25.66 8.58 35.53
CA GLY A 544 -24.64 8.00 36.41
C GLY A 544 -23.43 7.41 35.68
N VAL A 545 -23.40 7.47 34.34
CA VAL A 545 -22.34 6.87 33.53
C VAL A 545 -21.24 7.86 33.15
N TYR A 546 -21.59 9.15 33.09
CA TYR A 546 -20.65 10.20 32.74
C TYR A 546 -19.87 10.68 33.96
N ASP A 547 -18.54 10.57 33.90
CA ASP A 547 -17.66 11.22 34.88
C ASP A 547 -17.44 12.70 34.52
N GLN A 548 -17.70 13.08 33.26
CA GLN A 548 -17.50 14.40 32.70
C GLN A 548 -18.58 14.77 31.66
N ALA A 549 -18.62 16.04 31.21
CA ALA A 549 -19.52 16.42 30.12
C ALA A 549 -19.18 15.64 28.84
N PRO A 550 -20.19 15.18 28.05
CA PRO A 550 -19.96 14.47 26.79
C PRO A 550 -19.04 15.20 25.82
N LEU A 551 -19.07 16.54 25.81
CA LEU A 551 -18.12 17.36 25.07
C LEU A 551 -17.48 18.39 25.99
N ARG A 552 -16.14 18.39 26.03
CA ARG A 552 -15.34 19.39 26.74
C ARG A 552 -14.49 20.18 25.77
N ILE A 553 -14.49 21.50 25.92
CA ILE A 553 -13.75 22.45 25.08
C ILE A 553 -12.88 23.29 26.02
N ALA A 554 -11.56 23.20 25.85
CA ALA A 554 -10.63 23.95 26.70
C ALA A 554 -10.49 25.43 26.27
N GLY A 555 -10.72 25.74 24.99
CA GLY A 555 -10.74 27.10 24.46
C GLY A 555 -12.12 27.75 24.49
N ASP A 556 -12.34 28.68 23.55
CA ASP A 556 -13.63 29.32 23.31
C ASP A 556 -14.54 28.41 22.46
N ALA A 557 -15.86 28.57 22.63
CA ALA A 557 -16.87 27.90 21.82
C ALA A 557 -17.80 28.93 21.15
N ASP A 558 -18.01 28.80 19.84
CA ASP A 558 -19.03 29.53 19.08
C ASP A 558 -19.98 28.53 18.41
N ILE A 559 -21.26 28.57 18.80
CA ILE A 559 -22.26 27.58 18.41
C ILE A 559 -23.36 28.22 17.57
N ASP A 560 -23.46 27.82 16.31
CA ASP A 560 -24.54 28.22 15.41
C ASP A 560 -24.93 27.05 14.51
N ALA A 561 -25.52 25.98 15.04
CA ALA A 561 -26.03 24.83 14.23
C ALA A 561 -27.18 24.09 14.92
N GLU A 562 -27.69 23.04 14.28
CA GLU A 562 -28.69 22.14 14.90
C GLU A 562 -28.03 21.23 15.95
N LEU A 563 -28.63 21.10 17.15
CA LEU A 563 -28.29 20.05 18.10
C LEU A 563 -29.24 18.86 17.94
N ARG A 564 -28.69 17.67 17.71
CA ARG A 564 -29.44 16.41 17.66
C ARG A 564 -29.15 15.59 18.90
N LEU A 565 -30.15 15.43 19.76
CA LEU A 565 -30.04 14.63 20.98
C LEU A 565 -30.71 13.27 20.79
N SER A 566 -29.91 12.23 20.92
CA SER A 566 -30.36 10.85 21.06
C SER A 566 -30.26 10.44 22.52
N PHE A 567 -31.11 9.51 22.96
CA PHE A 567 -31.17 9.06 24.35
C PHE A 567 -31.17 7.55 24.38
N ASP A 568 -30.25 6.97 25.14
CA ASP A 568 -30.22 5.53 25.34
C ASP A 568 -31.53 5.02 25.98
N SER A 569 -31.86 3.77 25.71
CA SER A 569 -33.06 3.13 26.26
C SER A 569 -33.11 3.10 27.79
N SER A 570 -31.96 3.15 28.46
CA SER A 570 -31.83 3.22 29.92
C SER A 570 -31.83 4.64 30.49
N PHE A 571 -31.93 5.67 29.64
CA PHE A 571 -31.92 7.06 30.07
C PHE A 571 -33.15 7.37 30.95
N ALA A 572 -32.89 7.78 32.19
CA ALA A 572 -33.92 8.09 33.18
C ALA A 572 -33.64 9.45 33.83
N LEU A 573 -34.70 10.27 33.96
CA LEU A 573 -34.63 11.54 34.66
C LEU A 573 -35.06 11.38 36.12
N ASN A 574 -34.34 12.05 37.03
CA ASN A 574 -34.79 12.31 38.40
C ASN A 574 -35.27 13.76 38.51
N GLU A 575 -36.01 14.08 39.56
CA GLU A 575 -36.43 15.46 39.84
C GLU A 575 -35.20 16.36 40.06
N ALA A 576 -35.23 17.56 39.45
CA ALA A 576 -34.18 18.57 39.58
C ALA A 576 -32.78 18.09 39.18
N THR A 577 -32.70 17.18 38.20
CA THR A 577 -31.41 16.77 37.63
C THR A 577 -30.88 17.90 36.76
N ARG A 578 -29.62 18.29 36.97
CA ARG A 578 -28.84 19.13 36.05
C ARG A 578 -27.65 18.34 35.55
N PHE A 579 -27.35 18.50 34.27
CA PHE A 579 -26.29 17.76 33.58
C PHE A 579 -25.63 18.69 32.58
N THR A 580 -24.31 18.81 32.67
CA THR A 580 -23.52 19.57 31.69
C THR A 580 -23.38 18.73 30.42
N LEU A 581 -24.00 19.19 29.34
CA LEU A 581 -23.89 18.57 28.02
C LEU A 581 -22.58 18.98 27.34
N ILE A 582 -22.27 20.28 27.40
CA ILE A 582 -21.04 20.86 26.85
C ILE A 582 -20.42 21.74 27.93
N ASP A 583 -19.14 21.53 28.20
CA ASP A 583 -18.35 22.27 29.19
C ASP A 583 -17.24 23.06 28.47
N VAL A 584 -17.24 24.38 28.62
CA VAL A 584 -16.38 25.32 27.88
C VAL A 584 -15.54 26.10 28.88
N PHE A 585 -14.21 25.95 28.83
CA PHE A 585 -13.36 26.47 29.89
C PHE A 585 -13.03 27.97 29.76
N SER A 586 -13.28 28.57 28.60
CA SER A 586 -13.06 29.99 28.34
C SER A 586 -14.38 30.74 28.20
N SER A 587 -14.94 30.86 26.99
CA SER A 587 -16.20 31.55 26.75
C SER A 587 -17.10 30.81 25.75
N LEU A 588 -18.40 30.79 26.02
CA LEU A 588 -19.42 30.29 25.11
C LEU A 588 -20.14 31.47 24.44
N THR A 589 -20.22 31.41 23.11
CA THR A 589 -21.01 32.32 22.26
C THR A 589 -21.92 31.51 21.34
N GLY A 590 -23.00 32.15 20.88
CA GLY A 590 -24.00 31.49 20.05
C GLY A 590 -24.98 30.59 20.84
N MET A 591 -25.87 29.92 20.11
CA MET A 591 -26.87 28.96 20.61
C MET A 591 -27.22 27.97 19.48
N PHE A 592 -27.70 26.78 19.82
CA PHE A 592 -28.22 25.88 18.80
C PHE A 592 -29.50 26.45 18.16
N THR A 593 -29.59 26.37 16.83
CA THR A 593 -30.63 27.02 16.03
C THR A 593 -32.03 26.44 16.31
N ASN A 594 -32.10 25.19 16.75
CA ASN A 594 -33.35 24.49 17.09
C ASN A 594 -33.76 24.63 18.57
N TYR A 595 -32.94 25.23 19.43
CA TYR A 595 -33.22 25.39 20.85
C TYR A 595 -32.78 26.74 21.40
N ALA A 596 -33.74 27.61 21.74
CA ALA A 596 -33.46 28.76 22.60
C ALA A 596 -33.20 28.33 24.05
N SER A 597 -32.56 29.18 24.87
CA SER A 597 -32.46 28.95 26.32
C SER A 597 -33.85 28.68 26.93
N ASN A 598 -33.91 27.71 27.84
CA ASN A 598 -35.11 27.16 28.48
C ASN A 598 -36.11 26.48 27.51
N SER A 599 -35.69 26.07 26.31
CA SER A 599 -36.54 25.31 25.40
C SER A 599 -36.73 23.87 25.88
N LEU A 600 -37.94 23.33 25.67
CA LEU A 600 -38.21 21.91 25.91
C LEU A 600 -37.46 21.07 24.87
N VAL A 601 -36.57 20.20 25.34
CA VAL A 601 -35.86 19.22 24.51
C VAL A 601 -36.73 17.99 24.29
N ARG A 602 -37.11 17.34 25.39
CA ARG A 602 -37.87 16.09 25.37
C ARG A 602 -38.58 15.86 26.69
N SER A 603 -39.65 15.07 26.62
CA SER A 603 -40.44 14.66 27.76
C SER A 603 -40.20 13.19 28.14
N PHE A 604 -40.00 12.90 29.42
CA PHE A 604 -39.83 11.55 29.96
C PHE A 604 -40.78 11.30 31.13
N GLY A 605 -41.93 10.66 30.85
CA GLY A 605 -42.92 10.34 31.88
C GLY A 605 -43.43 11.59 32.61
N SER A 606 -43.08 11.71 33.89
CA SER A 606 -43.46 12.82 34.78
C SER A 606 -42.49 14.01 34.74
N TYR A 607 -41.45 13.96 33.91
CA TYR A 607 -40.43 14.99 33.83
C TYR A 607 -40.30 15.54 32.41
N ASP A 608 -40.01 16.83 32.33
CA ASP A 608 -39.68 17.52 31.09
C ASP A 608 -38.21 17.95 31.15
N LEU A 609 -37.46 17.66 30.10
CA LEU A 609 -36.05 18.00 29.93
C LEU A 609 -35.92 19.28 29.11
N PHE A 610 -35.20 20.24 29.66
CA PHE A 610 -34.97 21.55 29.06
C PHE A 610 -33.47 21.74 28.83
N ILE A 611 -33.13 22.65 27.92
CA ILE A 611 -31.76 23.08 27.66
C ILE A 611 -31.56 24.53 28.10
N ASP A 612 -30.43 24.80 28.73
CA ASP A 612 -30.02 26.15 29.14
C ASP A 612 -28.60 26.45 28.68
N TYR A 613 -28.31 27.73 28.48
CA TYR A 613 -27.01 28.23 28.05
C TYR A 613 -26.48 29.19 29.11
N ASP A 614 -25.32 28.87 29.68
CA ASP A 614 -24.57 29.73 30.59
C ASP A 614 -23.35 30.33 29.87
N THR A 615 -22.53 31.12 30.55
CA THR A 615 -21.34 31.75 29.94
C THR A 615 -20.24 30.76 29.56
N ASP A 616 -20.22 29.59 30.18
CA ASP A 616 -19.15 28.59 30.11
C ASP A 616 -19.67 27.16 29.94
N LYS A 617 -20.98 26.96 29.73
CA LYS A 617 -21.56 25.61 29.59
C LYS A 617 -22.94 25.60 28.96
N ILE A 618 -23.30 24.45 28.41
CA ILE A 618 -24.64 24.11 27.96
C ILE A 618 -25.15 23.00 28.86
N GLU A 619 -26.23 23.26 29.59
CA GLU A 619 -26.81 22.33 30.55
C GLU A 619 -28.14 21.78 30.07
N LEU A 620 -28.39 20.52 30.39
CA LEU A 620 -29.72 19.92 30.36
C LEU A 620 -30.25 19.84 31.79
N TYR A 621 -31.50 20.26 31.99
CA TYR A 621 -32.12 20.21 33.31
C TYR A 621 -33.55 19.69 33.26
N SER A 622 -33.91 18.87 34.24
CA SER A 622 -35.25 18.32 34.36
C SER A 622 -36.11 19.16 35.31
N THR A 623 -37.39 19.30 34.96
CA THR A 623 -38.40 19.78 35.90
C THR A 623 -39.52 18.77 36.01
N ALA A 624 -40.11 18.66 37.20
CA ALA A 624 -41.33 17.90 37.37
C ALA A 624 -42.40 18.54 36.49
N ARG A 625 -42.99 17.74 35.59
CA ARG A 625 -44.10 18.21 34.78
C ARG A 625 -45.24 18.54 35.72
N VAL A 626 -45.51 19.83 35.89
CA VAL A 626 -46.73 20.27 36.56
C VAL A 626 -47.87 19.80 35.68
N PRO A 627 -48.70 18.83 36.12
CA PRO A 627 -49.85 18.41 35.33
C PRO A 627 -50.66 19.67 35.12
N VAL A 628 -50.95 20.03 33.86
CA VAL A 628 -51.81 21.16 33.56
C VAL A 628 -53.06 20.96 34.42
N PRO A 629 -53.33 21.83 35.41
CA PRO A 629 -54.40 21.59 36.36
C PRO A 629 -55.66 21.25 35.57
N ALA A 630 -56.33 20.14 35.90
CA ALA A 630 -57.50 19.69 35.13
C ALA A 630 -58.55 20.81 34.97
N THR A 631 -58.56 21.77 35.89
CA THR A 631 -59.30 23.03 35.85
C THR A 631 -59.00 23.93 34.64
N LEU A 632 -57.75 24.05 34.18
CA LEU A 632 -57.42 24.84 32.97
C LEU A 632 -57.88 24.15 31.69
N MET A 633 -57.79 22.82 31.59
CA MET A 633 -58.42 22.08 30.49
C MET A 633 -59.95 22.19 30.52
N LEU A 634 -60.57 22.18 31.72
CA LEU A 634 -62.01 22.39 31.90
C LEU A 634 -62.45 23.82 31.52
N ILE A 635 -61.64 24.84 31.81
CA ILE A 635 -61.90 26.22 31.38
C ILE A 635 -61.73 26.35 29.86
N GLY A 636 -60.70 25.75 29.26
CA GLY A 636 -60.51 25.71 27.81
C GLY A 636 -61.64 24.98 27.08
N ALA A 637 -62.02 23.78 27.54
CA ALA A 637 -63.15 23.03 27.00
C ALA A 637 -64.50 23.72 27.28
N GLY A 638 -64.64 24.40 28.41
CA GLY A 638 -65.81 25.22 28.74
C GLY A 638 -65.95 26.43 27.81
N LEU A 639 -64.85 27.12 27.51
CA LEU A 639 -64.81 28.24 26.56
C LEU A 639 -65.02 27.79 25.11
N PHE A 640 -64.43 26.66 24.70
CA PHE A 640 -64.65 26.08 23.36
C PHE A 640 -66.07 25.54 23.20
N GLY A 641 -66.61 24.90 24.23
CA GLY A 641 -68.00 24.45 24.30
C GLY A 641 -68.99 25.61 24.30
N TRP A 642 -68.70 26.71 25.01
CA TRP A 642 -69.49 27.93 24.97
C TRP A 642 -69.45 28.62 23.60
N TYR A 643 -68.26 28.67 22.97
CA TYR A 643 -68.10 29.20 21.61
C TYR A 643 -68.89 28.36 20.59
N MET A 644 -68.78 27.02 20.63
CA MET A 644 -69.57 26.09 19.80
C MET A 644 -71.08 26.19 20.07
N ALA A 645 -71.50 26.40 21.31
CA ALA A 645 -72.90 26.64 21.66
C ALA A 645 -73.43 27.96 21.09
N GLN A 646 -72.61 29.02 21.00
CA GLN A 646 -72.98 30.27 20.34
C GLN A 646 -73.08 30.14 18.81
N THR A 647 -72.19 29.39 18.16
CA THR A 647 -72.25 29.15 16.70
C THR A 647 -73.42 28.26 16.30
N ILE A 648 -73.80 27.27 17.13
CA ILE A 648 -74.99 26.45 16.91
C ILE A 648 -76.27 27.22 17.26
N GLY A 649 -76.25 28.06 18.30
CA GLY A 649 -77.37 28.93 18.69
C GLY A 649 -77.73 29.98 17.65
N ARG A 650 -76.75 30.56 16.94
CA ARG A 650 -76.98 31.55 15.88
C ARG A 650 -77.54 30.97 14.58
N ARG A 651 -77.50 29.65 14.37
CA ARG A 651 -78.12 29.00 13.19
C ARG A 651 -79.60 28.62 13.38
N ARG A 652 -80.19 28.83 14.56
CA ARG A 652 -81.61 28.51 14.83
C ARG A 652 -82.57 29.70 14.84
N CYS A 653 -82.12 30.93 14.56
CA CYS A 653 -82.99 32.12 14.47
C CYS A 653 -83.07 32.76 13.07
N ALA A 654 -82.79 32.00 12.01
CA ALA A 654 -83.04 32.41 10.63
C ALA A 654 -84.08 31.48 9.98
N GLY A 655 -85.32 31.58 10.44
CA GLY A 655 -86.44 30.86 9.85
C GLY A 655 -87.69 31.06 10.71
N ILE A 656 -88.76 31.57 10.08
CA ILE A 656 -90.08 31.88 10.65
C ILE A 656 -90.23 33.31 11.17
N ALA A 657 -90.51 34.26 10.25
CA ALA A 657 -91.82 34.93 10.16
C ALA A 657 -91.88 35.88 8.95
N ASN A 658 -92.84 35.62 8.06
CA ASN A 658 -93.24 36.37 6.87
C ASN A 658 -94.01 37.66 7.21
N GLY A 659 -94.07 38.60 6.26
CA GLY A 659 -95.03 39.73 6.26
C GLY A 659 -94.59 40.88 5.39
#